data_AF-A0A1G0WNT6-F1
#
_entry.id   AF-A0A1G0WNT6-F1
#
_cell.length_a   1.000
_cell.length_b   1.000
_cell.length_c   1.000
_cell.angle_alpha   90.00
_cell.angle_beta   90.00
_cell.angle_gamma   90.00
#
_symmetry.space_group_name_H-M   'P 1'
#
loop_
_entity.id
_entity.type
_entity.pdbx_description
1 polymer ?
#
loop_
_entity_poly.entity_id
_entity_poly.type
_entity_poly.pdbx_seq_one_letter_code
_entity_poly.pdbx_strand_id
1 'polypeptide(L)'
;MKHVYLTAFLSFIFIISNVKSQNPEWVNYTCGKGITAIADEGNFIWVGTTVDIVKLDKISGTNTYYNSSNSGLPDNNVHKIAIDGTGNKWIGTWDGGIAKFDGTNWTTYNKSNSGLPSNYVRSIAIDGTDNTWIGTWGGGIAKFDGTNWTTYNKSNSGLPGNRIWSIATDGIGNMWIGTDYGLSKFDGTNWTTYDTSNSSLPDNDVRSIAIDVTGNKWIGTYGGGLAKFDGTNWTTYNSSNSGLPGNYIWSIATDVKGNTWIGTSSGLAKFDGTNWTTYNTSNSGLPDNVVQPIVIDVTGNTWIGTSGDLAKFDGTNWTTYNTSNSGLPNNNVRPIAIDETGNKWIGTGGGLAKFDGTNWTTYDTANSDLPDNSIRSIVIDETGNKWIGTGDGLAKFDGTKWTTYNKSNSGLPDSLVLSMAIDRSGNKWIGILGGGLVKFDGTNWTTYNKSNSDLPFDNVWSITIDRTGNKWFGTGGGLTKFDGTNWTTYNISNSGLPRNDVLSIAIDDSSNTWIGTWDGGIAKFDGTKWTTYNTHNSGLPDGLVLSITIDRTGNKWIGTSGGLAKFDDTNWTTYNTSNSGLLSNWIWSIAIDGSGNKWIGTQSGGIAVFREGGVILDVDSEQEAVANDLTFSKNFPNPFQFTTNIEYTMPKAGNVAIKIYDMQGQLLRDLFSGSIDAGKHTATWDGRTDAGNEAPNGVYFCRIYADGFVEIKKMIINK
;
A
#
# COMPACT_ATOMS: atom_id res chain seq x y z
N MET A 1 45.52 56.19 -30.58
CA MET A 1 46.07 56.29 -29.22
C MET A 1 44.89 56.47 -28.26
N LYS A 2 44.71 55.51 -27.33
CA LYS A 2 43.76 55.46 -26.18
C LYS A 2 42.24 55.46 -26.45
N HIS A 3 41.56 54.43 -25.92
CA HIS A 3 40.33 54.45 -25.07
C HIS A 3 39.96 52.97 -24.77
N VAL A 4 40.39 52.40 -23.63
CA VAL A 4 39.63 52.14 -22.37
C VAL A 4 38.33 51.36 -22.59
N TYR A 5 38.35 50.06 -22.28
CA TYR A 5 37.15 49.26 -21.95
C TYR A 5 37.21 48.88 -20.47
N LEU A 6 36.18 49.28 -19.73
CA LEU A 6 35.92 48.93 -18.34
C LEU A 6 35.04 47.67 -18.35
N THR A 7 35.57 46.53 -17.93
CA THR A 7 34.79 45.30 -17.73
C THR A 7 34.27 45.25 -16.30
N ALA A 8 32.95 45.35 -16.14
CA ALA A 8 32.26 45.11 -14.87
C ALA A 8 32.05 43.61 -14.69
N PHE A 9 32.66 43.02 -13.66
CA PHE A 9 32.38 41.66 -13.20
C PHE A 9 31.18 41.70 -12.24
N LEU A 10 30.03 41.18 -12.67
CA LEU A 10 28.91 40.87 -11.79
C LEU A 10 29.19 39.53 -11.10
N SER A 11 29.47 39.56 -9.80
CA SER A 11 29.54 38.38 -8.95
C SER A 11 28.12 37.92 -8.60
N PHE A 12 27.70 36.79 -9.17
CA PHE A 12 26.51 36.06 -8.73
C PHE A 12 26.77 35.46 -7.34
N ILE A 13 26.11 36.00 -6.32
CA ILE A 13 26.01 35.37 -5.00
C ILE A 13 25.02 34.20 -5.16
N PHE A 14 25.55 32.97 -5.21
CA PHE A 14 24.75 31.77 -5.00
C PHE A 14 24.34 31.74 -3.53
N ILE A 15 23.10 32.15 -3.23
CA ILE A 15 22.44 31.77 -1.98
C ILE A 15 22.13 30.28 -2.13
N ILE A 16 23.00 29.44 -1.58
CA ILE A 16 22.65 28.04 -1.32
C ILE A 16 21.62 28.07 -0.19
N SER A 17 20.34 28.20 -0.54
CA SER A 17 19.28 27.79 0.36
C SER A 17 19.45 26.29 0.53
N ASN A 18 19.89 25.85 1.71
CA ASN A 18 19.72 24.48 2.15
C ASN A 18 18.21 24.23 2.21
N VAL A 19 17.63 23.79 1.09
CA VAL A 19 16.29 23.22 1.08
C VAL A 19 16.44 21.89 1.80
N LYS A 20 16.22 21.89 3.12
CA LYS A 20 15.91 20.66 3.82
C LYS A 20 14.72 20.07 3.07
N SER A 21 14.86 18.84 2.57
CA SER A 21 13.74 18.07 2.06
C SER A 21 12.62 18.17 3.09
N GLN A 22 11.50 18.84 2.76
CA GLN A 22 10.33 18.78 3.62
C GLN A 22 9.87 17.32 3.64
N ASN A 23 9.49 16.82 4.81
CA ASN A 23 8.85 15.52 4.89
C ASN A 23 7.60 15.54 4.01
N PRO A 24 7.26 14.44 3.33
CA PRO A 24 6.05 14.39 2.52
C PRO A 24 4.84 14.64 3.41
N GLU A 25 3.85 15.39 2.90
CA GLU A 25 2.60 15.62 3.62
C GLU A 25 1.75 14.35 3.75
N TRP A 26 1.98 13.38 2.87
CA TRP A 26 1.30 12.09 2.83
C TRP A 26 2.30 10.93 2.88
N VAL A 27 2.03 9.95 3.73
CA VAL A 27 2.74 8.66 3.76
C VAL A 27 1.71 7.53 3.77
N ASN A 28 1.96 6.45 3.03
CA ASN A 28 1.04 5.34 2.87
C ASN A 28 1.66 4.00 3.29
N TYR A 29 0.88 3.19 4.03
CA TYR A 29 1.25 1.84 4.45
C TYR A 29 0.23 0.83 3.92
N THR A 30 0.73 -0.19 3.22
CA THR A 30 -0.04 -1.27 2.60
C THR A 30 0.62 -2.63 2.86
N CYS A 31 -0.15 -3.70 2.74
CA CYS A 31 0.32 -5.08 2.87
C CYS A 31 0.82 -5.70 1.55
N GLY A 32 0.90 -4.95 0.44
CA GLY A 32 1.51 -5.39 -0.84
C GLY A 32 0.95 -6.66 -1.51
N LYS A 33 -0.04 -7.32 -0.94
CA LYS A 33 -0.56 -8.61 -1.41
C LYS A 33 -1.40 -8.49 -2.68
N GLY A 34 -1.59 -9.63 -3.34
CA GLY A 34 -2.39 -9.74 -4.55
C GLY A 34 -1.57 -9.33 -5.77
N ILE A 35 -0.60 -10.16 -6.12
CA ILE A 35 0.27 -9.95 -7.27
C ILE A 35 -0.53 -10.18 -8.54
N THR A 36 -0.66 -9.15 -9.37
CA THR A 36 -1.50 -9.15 -10.57
C THR A 36 -0.69 -9.05 -11.85
N ALA A 37 0.54 -8.53 -11.78
CA ALA A 37 1.45 -8.43 -12.92
C ALA A 37 2.91 -8.65 -12.50
N ILE A 38 3.71 -9.23 -13.39
CA ILE A 38 5.16 -9.37 -13.24
C ILE A 38 5.81 -9.03 -14.57
N ALA A 39 6.94 -8.32 -14.54
CA ALA A 39 7.85 -8.16 -15.66
C ALA A 39 9.31 -8.29 -15.19
N ASP A 40 10.11 -9.05 -15.93
CA ASP A 40 11.54 -9.23 -15.69
C ASP A 40 12.35 -8.15 -16.43
N GLU A 41 13.30 -7.51 -15.75
CA GLU A 41 14.19 -6.52 -16.35
C GLU A 41 15.60 -6.57 -15.75
N GLY A 42 16.53 -7.27 -16.42
CA GLY A 42 17.94 -7.23 -16.03
C GLY A 42 18.15 -7.72 -14.59
N ASN A 43 18.47 -6.82 -13.65
CA ASN A 43 18.60 -7.15 -12.22
C ASN A 43 17.32 -6.90 -11.41
N PHE A 44 16.25 -6.43 -12.03
CA PHE A 44 15.02 -6.07 -11.35
C PHE A 44 13.86 -6.98 -11.75
N ILE A 45 12.91 -7.15 -10.83
CA ILE A 45 11.56 -7.61 -11.11
C ILE A 45 10.61 -6.47 -10.82
N TRP A 46 9.77 -6.14 -11.79
CA TRP A 46 8.66 -5.21 -11.62
C TRP A 46 7.41 -6.01 -11.31
N VAL A 47 6.75 -5.67 -10.21
CA VAL A 47 5.61 -6.37 -9.67
C VAL A 47 4.46 -5.38 -9.60
N GLY A 48 3.35 -5.68 -10.27
CA GLY A 48 2.09 -4.97 -10.06
C GLY A 48 1.30 -5.64 -8.96
N THR A 49 0.77 -4.85 -8.03
CA THR A 49 -0.13 -5.30 -6.97
C THR A 49 -1.50 -4.62 -7.13
N THR A 50 -2.41 -4.89 -6.20
CA THR A 50 -3.70 -4.20 -6.13
C THR A 50 -3.61 -2.76 -5.60
N VAL A 51 -2.44 -2.33 -5.11
CA VAL A 51 -2.25 -1.05 -4.43
C VAL A 51 -1.02 -0.24 -4.87
N ASP A 52 -0.09 -0.83 -5.61
CA ASP A 52 1.14 -0.19 -6.07
C ASP A 52 1.89 -1.01 -7.14
N ILE A 53 3.04 -0.48 -7.54
CA ILE A 53 4.10 -1.20 -8.23
C ILE A 53 5.29 -1.34 -7.30
N VAL A 54 5.84 -2.56 -7.21
CA VAL A 54 7.08 -2.86 -6.50
C VAL A 54 8.18 -3.15 -7.52
N LYS A 55 9.27 -2.38 -7.47
CA LYS A 55 10.52 -2.68 -8.16
C LYS A 55 11.44 -3.40 -7.16
N LEU A 56 11.57 -4.71 -7.33
CA LEU A 56 12.43 -5.59 -6.54
C LEU A 56 13.80 -5.71 -7.20
N ASP A 57 14.86 -5.40 -6.48
CA ASP A 57 16.24 -5.72 -6.87
C ASP A 57 16.56 -7.19 -6.52
N LYS A 58 16.82 -8.00 -7.55
CA LYS A 58 17.10 -9.44 -7.42
C LYS A 58 18.39 -9.76 -6.65
N ILE A 59 19.31 -8.80 -6.54
CA ILE A 59 20.61 -8.97 -5.88
C ILE A 59 20.51 -8.55 -4.41
N SER A 60 20.04 -7.32 -4.16
CA SER A 60 19.99 -6.78 -2.80
C SER A 60 18.72 -7.20 -2.03
N GLY A 61 17.68 -7.64 -2.73
CA GLY A 61 16.35 -7.91 -2.15
C GLY A 61 15.59 -6.64 -1.77
N THR A 62 16.08 -5.46 -2.17
CA THR A 62 15.45 -4.17 -1.82
C THR A 62 14.26 -3.88 -2.73
N ASN A 63 13.23 -3.29 -2.14
CA ASN A 63 12.01 -2.89 -2.83
C ASN A 63 11.94 -1.36 -2.96
N THR A 64 11.53 -0.89 -4.13
CA THR A 64 11.11 0.50 -4.36
C THR A 64 9.64 0.53 -4.77
N TYR A 65 8.84 1.41 -4.19
CA TYR A 65 7.37 1.42 -4.33
C TYR A 65 6.90 2.64 -5.11
N TYR A 66 6.02 2.42 -6.09
CA TYR A 66 5.39 3.47 -6.88
C TYR A 66 3.86 3.33 -6.80
N ASN A 67 3.20 4.40 -6.40
CA ASN A 67 1.74 4.53 -6.40
C ASN A 67 1.34 5.94 -6.85
N SER A 68 0.05 6.20 -7.00
CA SER A 68 -0.49 7.49 -7.41
C SER A 68 -0.11 8.68 -6.51
N SER A 69 0.26 8.42 -5.24
CA SER A 69 0.66 9.48 -4.30
C SER A 69 2.11 9.94 -4.46
N ASN A 70 2.98 9.09 -5.03
CA ASN A 70 4.43 9.34 -5.10
C ASN A 70 5.01 9.22 -6.51
N SER A 71 4.17 9.00 -7.52
CA SER A 71 4.58 8.77 -8.91
C SER A 71 3.50 9.22 -9.90
N GLY A 72 3.78 9.16 -11.20
CA GLY A 72 2.78 9.45 -12.24
C GLY A 72 1.88 8.26 -12.60
N LEU A 73 1.74 7.28 -11.71
CA LEU A 73 0.83 6.16 -11.88
C LEU A 73 -0.63 6.64 -11.78
N PRO A 74 -1.49 6.43 -12.81
CA PRO A 74 -2.84 6.99 -12.81
C PRO A 74 -3.83 6.22 -11.91
N ASP A 75 -3.53 4.97 -11.56
CA ASP A 75 -4.34 4.13 -10.67
C ASP A 75 -3.45 3.04 -10.04
N ASN A 76 -3.67 2.79 -8.75
CA ASN A 76 -2.87 1.91 -7.91
C ASN A 76 -3.07 0.41 -8.20
N ASN A 77 -4.23 0.03 -8.75
CA ASN A 77 -4.56 -1.35 -9.06
C ASN A 77 -4.00 -1.71 -10.45
N VAL A 78 -2.83 -2.32 -10.44
CA VAL A 78 -2.08 -2.67 -11.65
C VAL A 78 -2.58 -4.01 -12.18
N HIS A 79 -2.69 -4.17 -13.49
CA HIS A 79 -3.12 -5.44 -14.12
C HIS A 79 -2.15 -6.00 -15.13
N LYS A 80 -1.29 -5.16 -15.71
CA LYS A 80 -0.26 -5.63 -16.63
C LYS A 80 0.94 -4.70 -16.60
N ILE A 81 2.13 -5.28 -16.69
CA ILE A 81 3.37 -4.57 -16.98
C ILE A 81 3.99 -5.25 -18.20
N ALA A 82 4.29 -4.47 -19.22
CA ALA A 82 5.04 -4.91 -20.40
C ALA A 82 6.24 -3.97 -20.58
N ILE A 83 7.38 -4.51 -21.03
CA ILE A 83 8.59 -3.73 -21.25
C ILE A 83 8.88 -3.73 -22.74
N ASP A 84 9.01 -2.53 -23.33
CA ASP A 84 9.35 -2.39 -24.75
C ASP A 84 10.85 -2.55 -25.02
N GLY A 85 11.25 -2.63 -26.29
CA GLY A 85 12.65 -2.83 -26.70
C GLY A 85 13.60 -1.73 -26.24
N THR A 86 13.09 -0.58 -25.79
CA THR A 86 13.89 0.53 -25.26
C THR A 86 13.92 0.57 -23.73
N GLY A 87 13.26 -0.39 -23.06
CA GLY A 87 13.21 -0.50 -21.61
C GLY A 87 12.10 0.30 -20.94
N ASN A 88 11.15 0.89 -21.69
CA ASN A 88 10.03 1.59 -21.05
C ASN A 88 9.01 0.58 -20.52
N LYS A 89 8.43 0.89 -19.35
CA LYS A 89 7.40 0.08 -18.72
C LYS A 89 6.05 0.63 -19.13
N TRP A 90 5.29 -0.19 -19.84
CA TRP A 90 3.89 0.04 -20.16
C TRP A 90 3.03 -0.66 -19.11
N ILE A 91 2.31 0.13 -18.34
CA ILE A 91 1.59 -0.30 -17.14
C ILE A 91 0.11 -0.10 -17.38
N GLY A 92 -0.64 -1.20 -17.44
CA GLY A 92 -2.10 -1.19 -17.51
C GLY A 92 -2.72 -1.21 -16.12
N THR A 93 -3.70 -0.35 -15.90
CA THR A 93 -4.36 -0.16 -14.59
C THR A 93 -5.86 -0.47 -14.65
N TRP A 94 -6.50 -0.57 -13.48
CA TRP A 94 -7.93 -0.86 -13.38
C TRP A 94 -8.83 0.24 -13.93
N ASP A 95 -8.65 1.52 -13.59
CA ASP A 95 -9.52 2.60 -14.11
C ASP A 95 -8.76 3.87 -14.54
N GLY A 96 -7.43 3.86 -14.42
CA GLY A 96 -6.56 4.97 -14.79
C GLY A 96 -6.10 4.97 -16.25
N GLY A 97 -6.37 3.89 -17.00
CA GLY A 97 -5.80 3.68 -18.34
C GLY A 97 -4.38 3.10 -18.25
N ILE A 98 -3.44 3.74 -18.95
CA ILE A 98 -2.05 3.28 -19.07
C ILE A 98 -1.09 4.34 -18.53
N ALA A 99 -0.04 3.89 -17.84
CA ALA A 99 1.18 4.66 -17.63
C ALA A 99 2.34 4.11 -18.48
N LYS A 100 3.12 5.00 -19.09
CA LYS A 100 4.44 4.71 -19.66
C LYS A 100 5.51 5.31 -18.77
N PHE A 101 6.44 4.50 -18.28
CA PHE A 101 7.56 4.94 -17.46
C PHE A 101 8.90 4.67 -18.15
N ASP A 102 9.68 5.72 -18.41
CA ASP A 102 10.97 5.65 -19.12
C ASP A 102 12.19 5.44 -18.18
N GLY A 103 11.93 5.27 -16.87
CA GLY A 103 12.96 5.22 -15.83
C GLY A 103 13.11 6.53 -15.05
N THR A 104 12.58 7.64 -15.59
CA THR A 104 12.61 8.97 -14.97
C THR A 104 11.23 9.63 -14.99
N ASN A 105 10.57 9.65 -16.15
CA ASN A 105 9.32 10.35 -16.41
C ASN A 105 8.16 9.38 -16.59
N TRP A 106 6.99 9.84 -16.18
CA TRP A 106 5.71 9.16 -16.35
C TRP A 106 4.88 9.88 -17.40
N THR A 107 4.34 9.14 -18.35
CA THR A 107 3.35 9.64 -19.33
C THR A 107 2.08 8.81 -19.22
N THR A 108 0.92 9.45 -19.11
CA THR A 108 -0.37 8.76 -18.91
C THR A 108 -1.27 8.88 -20.14
N TYR A 109 -1.90 7.75 -20.48
CA TYR A 109 -2.87 7.65 -21.59
C TYR A 109 -4.18 7.06 -21.06
N ASN A 110 -5.27 7.79 -21.24
CA ASN A 110 -6.61 7.40 -20.87
C ASN A 110 -7.59 7.70 -22.00
N LYS A 111 -8.86 7.36 -21.82
CA LYS A 111 -9.90 7.56 -22.84
C LYS A 111 -10.14 9.02 -23.22
N SER A 112 -9.84 9.98 -22.34
CA SER A 112 -10.09 11.40 -22.61
C SER A 112 -8.93 12.11 -23.31
N ASN A 113 -7.70 11.58 -23.20
CA ASN A 113 -6.50 12.21 -23.76
C ASN A 113 -5.80 11.39 -24.87
N SER A 114 -6.33 10.23 -25.23
CA SER A 114 -5.72 9.31 -26.20
C SER A 114 -6.76 8.53 -26.99
N GLY A 115 -6.32 7.67 -27.93
CA GLY A 115 -7.20 6.76 -28.66
C GLY A 115 -7.57 5.48 -27.90
N LEU A 116 -7.34 5.42 -26.58
CA LEU A 116 -7.69 4.27 -25.75
C LEU A 116 -9.23 4.12 -25.64
N PRO A 117 -9.83 2.97 -25.97
CA PRO A 117 -11.29 2.83 -25.99
C PRO A 117 -11.92 2.71 -24.59
N SER A 118 -11.13 2.32 -23.58
CA SER A 118 -11.56 2.11 -22.19
C SER A 118 -10.36 2.22 -21.25
N ASN A 119 -10.56 2.79 -20.05
CA ASN A 119 -9.50 2.93 -19.05
C ASN A 119 -9.19 1.62 -18.31
N TYR A 120 -10.06 0.61 -18.42
CA TYR A 120 -9.87 -0.70 -17.82
C TYR A 120 -8.90 -1.54 -18.65
N VAL A 121 -7.60 -1.43 -18.38
CA VAL A 121 -6.56 -2.10 -19.17
C VAL A 121 -6.19 -3.43 -18.54
N ARG A 122 -6.32 -4.52 -19.32
CA ARG A 122 -6.10 -5.89 -18.83
C ARG A 122 -4.93 -6.61 -19.50
N SER A 123 -4.56 -6.21 -20.71
CA SER A 123 -3.46 -6.83 -21.42
C SER A 123 -2.67 -5.80 -22.22
N ILE A 124 -1.36 -6.00 -22.31
CA ILE A 124 -0.44 -5.19 -23.10
C ILE A 124 0.56 -6.18 -23.71
N ALA A 125 0.75 -6.09 -25.03
CA ALA A 125 1.75 -6.80 -25.78
C ALA A 125 2.51 -5.83 -26.69
N ILE A 126 3.81 -6.03 -26.83
CA ILE A 126 4.65 -5.27 -27.75
C ILE A 126 4.94 -6.17 -28.95
N ASP A 127 4.63 -5.71 -30.17
CA ASP A 127 4.92 -6.48 -31.37
C ASP A 127 6.38 -6.30 -31.84
N GLY A 128 6.80 -7.10 -32.82
CA GLY A 128 8.17 -7.06 -33.34
C GLY A 128 8.58 -5.76 -34.06
N THR A 129 7.65 -4.80 -34.18
CA THR A 129 7.90 -3.45 -34.72
C THR A 129 7.73 -2.36 -33.66
N ASP A 130 7.78 -2.75 -32.37
CA ASP A 130 7.60 -1.89 -31.20
C ASP A 130 6.22 -1.19 -31.11
N ASN A 131 5.20 -1.67 -31.82
CA ASN A 131 3.84 -1.17 -31.57
C ASN A 131 3.30 -1.77 -30.27
N THR A 132 2.60 -0.95 -29.51
CA THR A 132 1.96 -1.35 -28.26
C THR A 132 0.50 -1.74 -28.53
N TRP A 133 0.16 -3.00 -28.30
CA TRP A 133 -1.19 -3.54 -28.39
C TRP A 133 -1.80 -3.65 -27.01
N ILE A 134 -2.95 -3.03 -26.82
CA ILE A 134 -3.59 -2.86 -25.51
C ILE A 134 -4.98 -3.47 -25.54
N GLY A 135 -5.19 -4.49 -24.72
CA GLY A 135 -6.48 -5.11 -24.48
C GLY A 135 -7.19 -4.43 -23.32
N THR A 136 -8.44 -4.01 -23.56
CA THR A 136 -9.28 -3.35 -22.56
C THR A 136 -10.47 -4.20 -22.15
N TRP A 137 -11.02 -3.95 -20.95
CA TRP A 137 -12.30 -4.49 -20.54
C TRP A 137 -13.41 -3.68 -21.19
N GLY A 138 -14.08 -4.28 -22.18
CA GLY A 138 -15.32 -3.76 -22.79
C GLY A 138 -15.12 -2.82 -23.98
N GLY A 139 -13.92 -2.30 -24.19
CA GLY A 139 -13.58 -1.42 -25.32
C GLY A 139 -12.94 -2.11 -26.52
N GLY A 140 -12.58 -3.39 -26.41
CA GLY A 140 -11.77 -4.08 -27.40
C GLY A 140 -10.28 -3.75 -27.25
N ILE A 141 -9.59 -3.59 -28.38
CA ILE A 141 -8.13 -3.41 -28.47
C ILE A 141 -7.79 -2.01 -29.00
N ALA A 142 -6.73 -1.41 -28.47
CA ALA A 142 -6.03 -0.30 -29.08
C ALA A 142 -4.62 -0.72 -29.53
N LYS A 143 -4.20 -0.28 -30.72
CA LYS A 143 -2.82 -0.35 -31.21
C LYS A 143 -2.25 1.07 -31.21
N PHE A 144 -1.09 1.25 -30.60
CA PHE A 144 -0.34 2.50 -30.61
C PHE A 144 1.01 2.29 -31.31
N ASP A 145 1.27 3.06 -32.37
CA ASP A 145 2.50 2.97 -33.19
C ASP A 145 3.60 3.97 -32.76
N GLY A 146 3.43 4.60 -31.60
CA GLY A 146 4.27 5.72 -31.14
C GLY A 146 3.71 7.10 -31.48
N THR A 147 2.79 7.20 -32.44
CA THR A 147 2.16 8.46 -32.86
C THR A 147 0.64 8.36 -32.94
N ASN A 148 0.13 7.32 -33.63
CA ASN A 148 -1.27 7.12 -33.95
C ASN A 148 -1.86 5.97 -33.13
N TRP A 149 -3.17 6.08 -32.92
CA TRP A 149 -4.00 5.08 -32.27
C TRP A 149 -4.95 4.46 -33.28
N THR A 150 -5.03 3.13 -33.30
CA THR A 150 -6.00 2.37 -34.09
C THR A 150 -6.77 1.43 -33.18
N THR A 151 -8.10 1.44 -33.25
CA THR A 151 -8.96 0.65 -32.35
C THR A 151 -9.70 -0.46 -33.07
N TYR A 152 -9.72 -1.65 -32.48
CA TYR A 152 -10.43 -2.82 -32.97
C TYR A 152 -11.42 -3.31 -31.91
N ASN A 153 -12.67 -3.54 -32.30
CA ASN A 153 -13.73 -4.06 -31.45
C ASN A 153 -14.65 -4.97 -32.28
N LYS A 154 -15.60 -5.62 -31.61
CA LYS A 154 -16.55 -6.56 -32.23
C LYS A 154 -17.34 -5.99 -33.41
N SER A 155 -17.58 -4.67 -33.48
CA SER A 155 -18.37 -4.08 -34.57
C SER A 155 -17.54 -3.64 -35.78
N ASN A 156 -16.22 -3.50 -35.64
CA ASN A 156 -15.34 -3.02 -36.71
C ASN A 156 -14.19 -3.98 -37.07
N SER A 157 -14.10 -5.13 -36.40
CA SER A 157 -13.09 -6.16 -36.64
C SER A 157 -13.67 -7.57 -36.49
N GLY A 158 -12.83 -8.59 -36.68
CA GLY A 158 -13.23 -9.98 -36.42
C GLY A 158 -13.13 -10.42 -34.96
N LEU A 159 -13.06 -9.51 -34.00
CA LEU A 159 -13.05 -9.88 -32.58
C LEU A 159 -14.40 -10.47 -32.15
N PRO A 160 -14.44 -11.64 -31.49
CA PRO A 160 -15.71 -12.24 -31.06
C PRO A 160 -16.29 -11.55 -29.79
N GLY A 161 -15.44 -10.92 -28.99
CA GLY A 161 -15.77 -10.23 -27.74
C GLY A 161 -14.97 -8.93 -27.54
N ASN A 162 -15.46 -8.05 -26.67
CA ASN A 162 -14.85 -6.76 -26.37
C ASN A 162 -14.13 -6.72 -25.03
N ARG A 163 -14.25 -7.76 -24.19
CA ARG A 163 -13.44 -7.88 -22.98
C ARG A 163 -12.20 -8.68 -23.33
N ILE A 164 -11.08 -7.98 -23.42
CA ILE A 164 -9.81 -8.57 -23.84
C ILE A 164 -9.02 -8.95 -22.59
N TRP A 165 -8.73 -10.24 -22.42
CA TRP A 165 -7.98 -10.74 -21.27
C TRP A 165 -6.50 -10.95 -21.56
N SER A 166 -6.18 -11.40 -22.78
CA SER A 166 -4.81 -11.73 -23.16
C SER A 166 -4.52 -11.36 -24.61
N ILE A 167 -3.31 -10.90 -24.87
CA ILE A 167 -2.75 -10.68 -26.20
C ILE A 167 -1.35 -11.31 -26.22
N ALA A 168 -1.08 -12.14 -27.22
CA ALA A 168 0.21 -12.75 -27.46
C ALA A 168 0.59 -12.63 -28.94
N THR A 169 1.88 -12.52 -29.24
CA THR A 169 2.40 -12.40 -30.61
C THR A 169 3.21 -13.64 -30.98
N ASP A 170 2.92 -14.26 -32.12
CA ASP A 170 3.74 -15.37 -32.61
C ASP A 170 4.98 -14.89 -33.39
N GLY A 171 5.93 -15.81 -33.62
CA GLY A 171 7.22 -15.49 -34.25
C GLY A 171 7.17 -15.04 -35.72
N ILE A 172 6.00 -15.08 -36.35
CA ILE A 172 5.77 -14.54 -37.70
C ILE A 172 4.89 -13.29 -37.69
N GLY A 173 4.58 -12.76 -36.50
CA GLY A 173 3.88 -11.48 -36.32
C GLY A 173 2.35 -11.58 -36.25
N ASN A 174 1.76 -12.77 -36.15
CA ASN A 174 0.31 -12.84 -35.89
C ASN A 174 0.02 -12.52 -34.43
N MET A 175 -1.07 -11.80 -34.21
CA MET A 175 -1.62 -11.54 -32.89
C MET A 175 -2.63 -12.63 -32.53
N TRP A 176 -2.55 -13.14 -31.30
CA TRP A 176 -3.50 -14.06 -30.69
C TRP A 176 -4.16 -13.36 -29.51
N ILE A 177 -5.49 -13.26 -29.55
CA ILE A 177 -6.29 -12.44 -28.65
C ILE A 177 -7.33 -13.30 -27.93
N GLY A 178 -7.25 -13.33 -26.61
CA GLY A 178 -8.23 -13.98 -25.74
C GLY A 178 -9.33 -13.01 -25.34
N THR A 179 -10.59 -13.39 -25.56
CA THR A 179 -11.77 -12.57 -25.25
C THR A 179 -12.76 -13.33 -24.36
N ASP A 180 -13.83 -12.65 -23.94
CA ASP A 180 -14.97 -13.26 -23.25
C ASP A 180 -15.87 -14.14 -24.13
N TYR A 181 -15.62 -14.20 -25.44
CA TYR A 181 -16.41 -14.96 -26.41
C TYR A 181 -15.55 -15.80 -27.38
N GLY A 182 -14.33 -16.12 -27.00
CA GLY A 182 -13.43 -17.00 -27.74
C GLY A 182 -12.05 -16.40 -28.00
N LEU A 183 -11.29 -17.12 -28.82
CA LEU A 183 -9.95 -16.75 -29.27
C LEU A 183 -10.01 -16.13 -30.66
N SER A 184 -9.21 -15.10 -30.91
CA SER A 184 -9.06 -14.51 -32.24
C SER A 184 -7.60 -14.48 -32.66
N LYS A 185 -7.33 -14.81 -33.93
CA LYS A 185 -6.04 -14.59 -34.60
C LYS A 185 -6.17 -13.41 -35.55
N PHE A 186 -5.18 -12.52 -35.58
CA PHE A 186 -5.05 -11.44 -36.57
C PHE A 186 -3.69 -11.55 -37.26
N ASP A 187 -3.68 -11.66 -38.59
CA ASP A 187 -2.46 -11.82 -39.40
C ASP A 187 -1.90 -10.49 -39.96
N GLY A 188 -2.44 -9.36 -39.50
CA GLY A 188 -2.17 -8.03 -40.05
C GLY A 188 -3.21 -7.56 -41.07
N THR A 189 -4.00 -8.48 -41.64
CA THR A 189 -5.06 -8.17 -42.61
C THR A 189 -6.39 -8.83 -42.26
N ASN A 190 -6.37 -10.14 -42.00
CA ASN A 190 -7.52 -10.98 -41.77
C ASN A 190 -7.64 -11.38 -40.31
N TRP A 191 -8.89 -11.60 -39.91
CA TRP A 191 -9.25 -12.13 -38.60
C TRP A 191 -9.75 -13.57 -38.75
N THR A 192 -9.36 -14.43 -37.82
CA THR A 192 -9.89 -15.80 -37.69
C THR A 192 -10.28 -16.05 -36.25
N THR A 193 -11.50 -16.55 -36.03
CA THR A 193 -12.07 -16.76 -34.69
C THR A 193 -12.20 -18.24 -34.37
N TYR A 194 -11.92 -18.60 -33.12
CA TYR A 194 -12.10 -19.94 -32.57
C TYR A 194 -12.95 -19.87 -31.30
N ASP A 195 -14.01 -20.65 -31.26
CA ASP A 195 -14.92 -20.80 -30.13
C ASP A 195 -15.27 -22.28 -29.92
N THR A 196 -16.05 -22.59 -28.89
CA THR A 196 -16.49 -23.96 -28.56
C THR A 196 -17.35 -24.62 -29.65
N SER A 197 -17.89 -23.86 -30.61
CA SER A 197 -18.74 -24.38 -31.68
C SER A 197 -17.98 -24.76 -32.95
N ASN A 198 -16.81 -24.15 -33.18
CA ASN A 198 -16.00 -24.34 -34.39
C ASN A 198 -14.58 -24.89 -34.12
N SER A 199 -14.23 -25.11 -32.86
CA SER A 199 -12.94 -25.62 -32.43
C SER A 199 -13.08 -26.47 -31.16
N SER A 200 -11.99 -27.13 -30.73
CA SER A 200 -11.96 -27.85 -29.46
C SER A 200 -11.52 -26.95 -28.29
N LEU A 201 -11.76 -25.64 -28.37
CA LEU A 201 -11.57 -24.75 -27.25
C LEU A 201 -12.51 -25.18 -26.10
N PRO A 202 -12.03 -25.36 -24.86
CA PRO A 202 -12.84 -25.96 -23.79
C PRO A 202 -13.84 -24.98 -23.16
N ASP A 203 -13.61 -23.67 -23.28
CA ASP A 203 -14.52 -22.61 -22.84
C ASP A 203 -14.24 -21.32 -23.64
N ASN A 204 -15.25 -20.48 -23.85
CA ASN A 204 -15.15 -19.25 -24.63
C ASN A 204 -14.53 -18.08 -23.86
N ASP A 205 -14.47 -18.11 -22.54
CA ASP A 205 -13.82 -17.06 -21.75
C ASP A 205 -12.31 -17.36 -21.65
N VAL A 206 -11.57 -16.85 -22.63
CA VAL A 206 -10.12 -17.11 -22.80
C VAL A 206 -9.33 -16.10 -21.99
N ARG A 207 -8.65 -16.58 -20.94
CA ARG A 207 -7.98 -15.76 -19.91
C ARG A 207 -6.49 -15.55 -20.13
N SER A 208 -5.81 -16.54 -20.71
CA SER A 208 -4.36 -16.49 -20.89
C SER A 208 -3.95 -17.15 -22.20
N ILE A 209 -2.91 -16.61 -22.82
CA ILE A 209 -2.32 -17.18 -24.04
C ILE A 209 -0.80 -17.11 -23.89
N ALA A 210 -0.13 -18.24 -24.10
CA ALA A 210 1.32 -18.31 -24.27
C ALA A 210 1.66 -19.06 -25.55
N ILE A 211 2.81 -18.74 -26.13
CA ILE A 211 3.28 -19.36 -27.37
C ILE A 211 4.64 -19.97 -27.08
N ASP A 212 4.73 -21.29 -27.23
CA ASP A 212 5.98 -21.99 -26.98
C ASP A 212 6.99 -21.81 -28.13
N VAL A 213 8.24 -22.22 -27.89
CA VAL A 213 9.34 -22.13 -28.85
C VAL A 213 9.12 -22.89 -30.16
N THR A 214 8.16 -23.82 -30.19
CA THR A 214 7.78 -24.57 -31.40
C THR A 214 6.58 -23.94 -32.13
N GLY A 215 6.03 -22.85 -31.59
CA GLY A 215 4.90 -22.12 -32.16
C GLY A 215 3.53 -22.66 -31.76
N ASN A 216 3.44 -23.59 -30.81
CA ASN A 216 2.13 -24.01 -30.29
C ASN A 216 1.55 -22.92 -29.41
N LYS A 217 0.23 -22.78 -29.48
CA LYS A 217 -0.53 -21.84 -28.67
C LYS A 217 -1.10 -22.60 -27.49
N TRP A 218 -0.78 -22.15 -26.30
CA TRP A 218 -1.33 -22.62 -25.05
C TRP A 218 -2.38 -21.62 -24.58
N ILE A 219 -3.63 -22.07 -24.46
CA ILE A 219 -4.80 -21.23 -24.23
C ILE A 219 -5.47 -21.65 -22.93
N GLY A 220 -5.45 -20.76 -21.95
CA GLY A 220 -6.08 -20.94 -20.65
C GLY A 220 -7.47 -20.33 -20.61
N THR A 221 -8.43 -21.03 -20.02
CA THR A 221 -9.83 -20.61 -20.00
C THR A 221 -10.41 -20.48 -18.59
N TYR A 222 -11.54 -19.80 -18.46
CA TYR A 222 -12.24 -19.59 -17.19
C TYR A 222 -13.16 -20.78 -16.83
N GLY A 223 -12.55 -21.92 -16.49
CA GLY A 223 -13.28 -23.08 -15.96
C GLY A 223 -13.30 -24.32 -16.87
N GLY A 224 -12.97 -24.17 -18.15
CA GLY A 224 -12.80 -25.28 -19.09
C GLY A 224 -11.43 -25.98 -19.02
N GLY A 225 -10.44 -25.34 -18.37
CA GLY A 225 -9.07 -25.81 -18.34
C GLY A 225 -8.19 -25.19 -19.44
N LEU A 226 -7.30 -25.99 -19.99
CA LEU A 226 -6.23 -25.59 -20.91
C LEU A 226 -6.41 -26.24 -22.29
N ALA A 227 -6.15 -25.51 -23.35
CA ALA A 227 -6.02 -26.04 -24.71
C ALA A 227 -4.61 -25.80 -25.26
N LYS A 228 -4.14 -26.74 -26.09
CA LYS A 228 -2.95 -26.61 -26.92
C LYS A 228 -3.37 -26.67 -28.39
N PHE A 229 -2.95 -25.69 -29.19
CA PHE A 229 -3.18 -25.64 -30.63
C PHE A 229 -1.84 -25.61 -31.38
N ASP A 230 -1.58 -26.62 -32.21
CA ASP A 230 -0.33 -26.75 -32.98
C ASP A 230 -0.38 -26.05 -34.35
N GLY A 231 -1.49 -25.40 -34.67
CA GLY A 231 -1.78 -24.82 -35.99
C GLY A 231 -2.77 -25.65 -36.83
N THR A 232 -2.96 -26.91 -36.48
CA THR A 232 -3.89 -27.85 -37.13
C THR A 232 -4.79 -28.56 -36.13
N ASN A 233 -4.21 -29.15 -35.08
CA ASN A 233 -4.88 -29.97 -34.09
C ASN A 233 -5.01 -29.25 -32.75
N TRP A 234 -6.08 -29.59 -32.05
CA TRP A 234 -6.36 -29.14 -30.69
C TRP A 234 -6.25 -30.30 -29.71
N THR A 235 -5.58 -30.05 -28.59
CA THR A 235 -5.53 -30.97 -27.44
C THR A 235 -5.98 -30.25 -26.19
N THR A 236 -6.91 -30.82 -25.43
CA THR A 236 -7.49 -30.20 -24.23
C THR A 236 -7.11 -30.93 -22.95
N TYR A 237 -6.80 -30.17 -21.92
CA TYR A 237 -6.43 -30.65 -20.59
C TYR A 237 -7.31 -29.99 -19.54
N ASN A 238 -7.81 -30.79 -18.59
CA ASN A 238 -8.54 -30.35 -17.42
C ASN A 238 -8.16 -31.23 -16.20
N SER A 239 -8.68 -30.89 -15.03
CA SER A 239 -8.38 -31.60 -13.78
C SER A 239 -8.83 -33.06 -13.75
N SER A 240 -9.66 -33.51 -14.70
CA SER A 240 -10.13 -34.89 -14.79
C SER A 240 -9.32 -35.78 -15.73
N ASN A 241 -8.58 -35.18 -16.68
CA ASN A 241 -7.84 -35.91 -17.72
C ASN A 241 -6.33 -35.60 -17.76
N SER A 242 -5.85 -34.79 -16.82
CA SER A 242 -4.46 -34.32 -16.77
C SER A 242 -4.02 -34.05 -15.32
N GLY A 243 -2.77 -33.64 -15.13
CA GLY A 243 -2.26 -33.20 -13.82
C GLY A 243 -2.56 -31.74 -13.49
N LEU A 244 -3.53 -31.09 -14.11
CA LEU A 244 -3.94 -29.73 -13.75
C LEU A 244 -4.62 -29.70 -12.37
N PRO A 245 -4.18 -28.85 -11.42
CA PRO A 245 -4.78 -28.77 -10.08
C PRO A 245 -6.12 -28.03 -10.07
N GLY A 246 -6.45 -27.27 -11.12
CA GLY A 246 -7.71 -26.56 -11.26
C GLY A 246 -7.98 -26.15 -12.71
N ASN A 247 -9.25 -25.86 -13.02
CA ASN A 247 -9.69 -25.54 -14.39
C ASN A 247 -9.83 -24.05 -14.68
N TYR A 248 -9.70 -23.19 -13.65
CA TYR A 248 -9.58 -21.74 -13.83
C TYR A 248 -8.12 -21.40 -14.08
N ILE A 249 -7.78 -21.12 -15.34
CA ILE A 249 -6.39 -20.85 -15.74
C ILE A 249 -6.17 -19.34 -15.84
N TRP A 250 -5.28 -18.80 -15.01
CA TRP A 250 -5.03 -17.35 -14.92
C TRP A 250 -3.80 -16.89 -15.71
N SER A 251 -2.77 -17.72 -15.79
CA SER A 251 -1.55 -17.42 -16.55
C SER A 251 -0.90 -18.67 -17.08
N ILE A 252 -0.18 -18.49 -18.18
CA ILE A 252 0.64 -19.51 -18.80
C ILE A 252 1.97 -18.86 -19.17
N ALA A 253 3.07 -19.56 -18.89
CA ALA A 253 4.40 -19.18 -19.34
C ALA A 253 5.14 -20.41 -19.88
N THR A 254 5.94 -20.25 -20.92
CA THR A 254 6.68 -21.35 -21.53
C THR A 254 8.17 -21.04 -21.48
N ASP A 255 8.99 -22.02 -21.09
CA ASP A 255 10.45 -21.85 -21.07
C ASP A 255 11.11 -22.35 -22.37
N VAL A 256 12.37 -21.97 -22.54
CA VAL A 256 13.19 -22.37 -23.71
C VAL A 256 13.49 -23.87 -23.77
N LYS A 257 13.25 -24.61 -22.68
CA LYS A 257 13.41 -26.07 -22.61
C LYS A 257 12.13 -26.80 -23.05
N GLY A 258 11.05 -26.06 -23.36
CA GLY A 258 9.76 -26.60 -23.77
C GLY A 258 8.82 -26.91 -22.60
N ASN A 259 9.15 -26.54 -21.36
CA ASN A 259 8.20 -26.68 -20.26
C ASN A 259 7.14 -25.59 -20.33
N THR A 260 5.91 -25.98 -20.01
CA THR A 260 4.79 -25.05 -19.85
C THR A 260 4.42 -24.97 -18.38
N TRP A 261 4.37 -23.76 -17.85
CA TRP A 261 3.96 -23.42 -16.49
C TRP A 261 2.55 -22.82 -16.53
N ILE A 262 1.65 -23.35 -15.70
CA ILE A 262 0.23 -23.03 -15.74
C ILE A 262 -0.23 -22.63 -14.34
N GLY A 263 -0.60 -21.36 -14.20
CA GLY A 263 -1.14 -20.79 -12.96
C GLY A 263 -2.64 -20.99 -12.90
N THR A 264 -3.13 -21.56 -11.81
CA THR A 264 -4.56 -21.86 -11.61
C THR A 264 -5.10 -21.25 -10.31
N SER A 265 -6.40 -21.36 -10.08
CA SER A 265 -7.02 -21.04 -8.79
C SER A 265 -6.62 -21.99 -7.64
N SER A 266 -5.96 -23.11 -7.94
CA SER A 266 -5.75 -24.22 -6.99
C SER A 266 -4.29 -24.68 -6.93
N GLY A 267 -3.36 -23.88 -7.45
CA GLY A 267 -1.93 -24.14 -7.46
C GLY A 267 -1.29 -23.88 -8.82
N LEU A 268 -0.02 -24.26 -8.92
CA LEU A 268 0.80 -24.19 -10.13
C LEU A 268 0.98 -25.59 -10.73
N ALA A 269 0.88 -25.71 -12.04
CA ALA A 269 1.25 -26.93 -12.78
C ALA A 269 2.45 -26.66 -13.69
N LYS A 270 3.32 -27.65 -13.82
CA LYS A 270 4.38 -27.71 -14.82
C LYS A 270 4.14 -28.92 -15.72
N PHE A 271 4.14 -28.71 -17.02
CA PHE A 271 4.07 -29.76 -18.04
C PHE A 271 5.36 -29.77 -18.85
N ASP A 272 6.09 -30.90 -18.85
CA ASP A 272 7.38 -31.04 -19.55
C ASP A 272 7.25 -31.57 -21.00
N GLY A 273 6.00 -31.68 -21.49
CA GLY A 273 5.66 -32.31 -22.78
C GLY A 273 5.16 -33.76 -22.63
N THR A 274 5.44 -34.41 -21.50
CA THR A 274 5.01 -35.79 -21.20
C THR A 274 4.34 -35.89 -19.83
N ASN A 275 4.98 -35.35 -18.79
CA ASN A 275 4.58 -35.47 -17.40
C ASN A 275 4.08 -34.14 -16.84
N TRP A 276 3.19 -34.25 -15.86
CA TRP A 276 2.68 -33.15 -15.06
C TRP A 276 3.30 -33.17 -13.68
N THR A 277 3.69 -32.01 -13.17
CA THR A 277 4.10 -31.79 -11.79
C THR A 277 3.26 -30.66 -11.19
N THR A 278 2.75 -30.82 -9.97
CA THR A 278 1.90 -29.83 -9.31
C THR A 278 2.52 -29.30 -8.03
N TYR A 279 2.35 -27.99 -7.82
CA TYR A 279 2.85 -27.26 -6.66
C TYR A 279 1.70 -26.49 -6.01
N ASN A 280 1.58 -26.60 -4.68
CA ASN A 280 0.62 -25.91 -3.83
C ASN A 280 1.27 -25.57 -2.48
N THR A 281 0.56 -24.85 -1.63
CA THR A 281 1.06 -24.42 -0.31
C THR A 281 1.44 -25.56 0.63
N SER A 282 0.94 -26.79 0.40
CA SER A 282 1.23 -27.96 1.24
C SER A 282 2.47 -28.75 0.82
N ASN A 283 2.93 -28.60 -0.43
CA ASN A 283 4.02 -29.41 -1.00
C ASN A 283 5.16 -28.58 -1.63
N SER A 284 5.11 -27.25 -1.51
CA SER A 284 6.07 -26.35 -2.14
C SER A 284 6.21 -25.05 -1.34
N GLY A 285 7.15 -24.18 -1.73
CA GLY A 285 7.29 -22.84 -1.13
C GLY A 285 6.36 -21.78 -1.72
N LEU A 286 5.25 -22.20 -2.33
CA LEU A 286 4.26 -21.28 -2.90
C LEU A 286 3.49 -20.57 -1.76
N PRO A 287 3.40 -19.23 -1.74
CA PRO A 287 2.78 -18.48 -0.63
C PRO A 287 1.25 -18.51 -0.64
N ASP A 288 0.62 -18.77 -1.79
CA ASP A 288 -0.84 -18.94 -1.91
C ASP A 288 -1.17 -19.82 -3.14
N ASN A 289 -2.29 -20.54 -3.11
CA ASN A 289 -2.68 -21.45 -4.20
C ASN A 289 -3.27 -20.74 -5.42
N VAL A 290 -3.76 -19.51 -5.30
CA VAL A 290 -4.25 -18.73 -6.43
C VAL A 290 -3.06 -18.08 -7.11
N VAL A 291 -2.62 -18.68 -8.22
CA VAL A 291 -1.49 -18.21 -9.02
C VAL A 291 -2.00 -17.33 -10.14
N GLN A 292 -1.60 -16.05 -10.15
CA GLN A 292 -2.05 -15.06 -11.13
C GLN A 292 -1.02 -14.86 -12.24
N PRO A 293 0.04 -14.02 -12.15
CA PRO A 293 1.04 -13.93 -13.21
C PRO A 293 2.18 -14.95 -13.04
N ILE A 294 2.75 -15.38 -14.17
CA ILE A 294 3.99 -16.18 -14.20
C ILE A 294 4.92 -15.56 -15.24
N VAL A 295 6.20 -15.39 -14.89
CA VAL A 295 7.26 -14.97 -15.82
C VAL A 295 8.47 -15.87 -15.61
N ILE A 296 9.17 -16.19 -16.68
CA ILE A 296 10.45 -16.91 -16.62
C ILE A 296 11.54 -15.90 -16.94
N ASP A 297 12.50 -15.73 -16.04
CA ASP A 297 13.61 -14.81 -16.25
C ASP A 297 14.66 -15.37 -17.22
N VAL A 298 15.58 -14.52 -17.66
CA VAL A 298 16.65 -14.89 -18.60
C VAL A 298 17.58 -16.01 -18.10
N THR A 299 17.61 -16.28 -16.80
CA THR A 299 18.39 -17.39 -16.22
C THR A 299 17.59 -18.69 -16.07
N GLY A 300 16.31 -18.65 -16.42
CA GLY A 300 15.39 -19.79 -16.36
C GLY A 300 14.70 -19.95 -15.00
N ASN A 301 14.79 -18.98 -14.09
CA ASN A 301 13.98 -19.04 -12.87
C ASN A 301 12.54 -18.70 -13.19
N THR A 302 11.62 -19.39 -12.52
CA THR A 302 10.19 -19.11 -12.63
C THR A 302 9.78 -18.16 -11.51
N TRP A 303 9.24 -17.00 -11.86
CA TRP A 303 8.66 -16.02 -10.95
C TRP A 303 7.15 -16.15 -10.98
N ILE A 304 6.54 -16.31 -9.81
CA ILE A 304 5.15 -16.68 -9.63
C ILE A 304 4.49 -15.67 -8.70
N GLY A 305 3.53 -14.91 -9.22
CA GLY A 305 2.70 -14.04 -8.41
C GLY A 305 1.47 -14.79 -7.91
N THR A 306 1.15 -14.64 -6.63
CA THR A 306 -0.05 -15.25 -6.05
C THR A 306 -0.96 -14.19 -5.43
N SER A 307 -2.15 -14.59 -4.97
CA SER A 307 -3.01 -13.71 -4.16
C SER A 307 -2.36 -13.27 -2.84
N GLY A 308 -1.31 -13.98 -2.40
CA GLY A 308 -0.43 -13.58 -1.31
C GLY A 308 0.73 -12.74 -1.85
N ASP A 309 1.92 -13.35 -1.90
CA ASP A 309 3.20 -12.71 -2.23
C ASP A 309 3.81 -13.24 -3.54
N LEU A 310 4.99 -12.72 -3.88
CA LEU A 310 5.81 -13.17 -5.00
C LEU A 310 6.66 -14.39 -4.58
N ALA A 311 6.68 -15.44 -5.40
CA ALA A 311 7.57 -16.58 -5.27
C ALA A 311 8.54 -16.70 -6.45
N LYS A 312 9.71 -17.25 -6.20
CA LYS A 312 10.71 -17.65 -7.18
C LYS A 312 11.03 -19.13 -7.02
N PHE A 313 11.06 -19.85 -8.12
CA PHE A 313 11.54 -21.23 -8.20
C PHE A 313 12.73 -21.32 -9.16
N ASP A 314 13.89 -21.77 -8.66
CA ASP A 314 15.13 -21.89 -9.44
C ASP A 314 15.29 -23.25 -10.16
N GLY A 315 14.28 -24.12 -10.05
CA GLY A 315 14.31 -25.50 -10.51
C GLY A 315 14.52 -26.52 -9.38
N THR A 316 14.99 -26.07 -8.22
CA THR A 316 15.23 -26.90 -7.03
C THR A 316 14.63 -26.27 -5.76
N ASN A 317 14.91 -24.99 -5.53
CA ASN A 317 14.55 -24.26 -4.32
C ASN A 317 13.47 -23.22 -4.59
N TRP A 318 12.68 -22.97 -3.55
CA TRP A 318 11.69 -21.91 -3.49
C TRP A 318 12.20 -20.75 -2.66
N THR A 319 11.90 -19.53 -3.09
CA THR A 319 12.15 -18.30 -2.33
C THR A 319 10.94 -17.39 -2.43
N THR A 320 10.45 -16.92 -1.28
CA THR A 320 9.31 -15.99 -1.23
C THR A 320 9.80 -14.58 -0.94
N TYR A 321 9.29 -13.61 -1.67
CA TYR A 321 9.62 -12.19 -1.56
C TYR A 321 8.40 -11.44 -1.06
N ASN A 322 8.55 -10.78 0.10
CA ASN A 322 7.53 -9.91 0.64
C ASN A 322 7.45 -8.62 -0.20
N THR A 323 6.25 -8.29 -0.65
CA THR A 323 5.97 -7.10 -1.49
C THR A 323 5.27 -5.99 -0.71
N SER A 324 5.04 -6.16 0.59
CA SER A 324 4.50 -5.15 1.50
C SER A 324 5.48 -4.01 1.73
N ASN A 325 4.99 -2.80 1.97
CA ASN A 325 5.80 -1.68 2.49
C ASN A 325 5.61 -1.47 4.01
N SER A 326 4.85 -2.35 4.66
CA SER A 326 4.49 -2.28 6.07
C SER A 326 4.25 -3.68 6.65
N GLY A 327 4.09 -3.78 7.96
CA GLY A 327 3.63 -5.01 8.62
C GLY A 327 2.11 -5.10 8.75
N LEU A 328 1.33 -4.39 7.93
CA LEU A 328 -0.13 -4.54 7.95
C LEU A 328 -0.54 -5.95 7.49
N PRO A 329 -1.41 -6.66 8.22
CA PRO A 329 -1.88 -7.97 7.79
C PRO A 329 -2.92 -7.89 6.65
N ASN A 330 -3.64 -6.77 6.52
CA ASN A 330 -4.66 -6.54 5.50
C ASN A 330 -4.88 -5.03 5.25
N ASN A 331 -5.20 -4.65 4.00
CA ASN A 331 -5.41 -3.25 3.60
C ASN A 331 -6.80 -2.67 3.98
N ASN A 332 -7.74 -3.48 4.46
CA ASN A 332 -9.01 -2.99 4.98
C ASN A 332 -8.86 -2.62 6.45
N VAL A 333 -8.50 -1.37 6.71
CA VAL A 333 -8.22 -0.85 8.05
C VAL A 333 -9.48 -0.20 8.62
N ARG A 334 -10.00 -0.75 9.72
CA ARG A 334 -11.27 -0.33 10.32
C ARG A 334 -11.04 0.58 11.53
N PRO A 335 -10.67 0.10 12.73
CA PRO A 335 -10.32 0.99 13.84
C PRO A 335 -8.81 1.27 13.90
N ILE A 336 -8.46 2.47 14.36
CA ILE A 336 -7.11 2.83 14.80
C ILE A 336 -7.23 3.44 16.18
N ALA A 337 -6.46 2.94 17.15
CA ALA A 337 -6.32 3.51 18.48
C ALA A 337 -4.85 3.81 18.74
N ILE A 338 -4.58 4.89 19.48
CA ILE A 338 -3.21 5.29 19.83
C ILE A 338 -3.07 5.21 21.34
N ASP A 339 -2.07 4.47 21.82
CA ASP A 339 -1.79 4.40 23.26
C ASP A 339 -0.97 5.60 23.75
N GLU A 340 -0.86 5.73 25.07
CA GLU A 340 -0.15 6.86 25.71
C GLU A 340 1.34 6.94 25.33
N THR A 341 1.94 5.82 24.93
CA THR A 341 3.32 5.75 24.45
C THR A 341 3.46 6.09 22.96
N GLY A 342 2.35 6.37 22.28
CA GLY A 342 2.30 6.73 20.87
C GLY A 342 2.27 5.55 19.91
N ASN A 343 2.10 4.31 20.39
CA ASN A 343 1.93 3.16 19.50
C ASN A 343 0.56 3.19 18.85
N LYS A 344 0.50 2.82 17.57
CA LYS A 344 -0.73 2.73 16.79
C LYS A 344 -1.19 1.28 16.81
N TRP A 345 -2.36 1.04 17.39
CA TRP A 345 -3.07 -0.23 17.37
C TRP A 345 -4.11 -0.19 16.26
N ILE A 346 -3.90 -0.99 15.24
CA ILE A 346 -4.58 -0.92 13.95
C ILE A 346 -5.35 -2.21 13.74
N GLY A 347 -6.66 -2.13 13.73
CA GLY A 347 -7.52 -3.26 13.41
C GLY A 347 -7.75 -3.37 11.91
N THR A 348 -7.59 -4.57 11.38
CA THR A 348 -7.78 -4.85 9.95
C THR A 348 -8.78 -5.99 9.73
N GLY A 349 -9.06 -6.32 8.47
CA GLY A 349 -9.78 -7.57 8.12
C GLY A 349 -8.97 -8.86 8.31
N GLY A 350 -7.67 -8.77 8.58
CA GLY A 350 -6.75 -9.91 8.72
C GLY A 350 -6.06 -10.00 10.08
N GLY A 351 -6.57 -9.31 11.11
CA GLY A 351 -6.01 -9.28 12.45
C GLY A 351 -5.65 -7.87 12.92
N LEU A 352 -4.93 -7.82 14.04
CA LEU A 352 -4.48 -6.61 14.71
C LEU A 352 -3.00 -6.34 14.40
N ALA A 353 -2.65 -5.09 14.10
CA ALA A 353 -1.27 -4.65 13.99
C ALA A 353 -0.95 -3.61 15.06
N LYS A 354 0.28 -3.65 15.59
CA LYS A 354 0.88 -2.61 16.42
C LYS A 354 2.03 -1.99 15.65
N PHE A 355 2.06 -0.67 15.54
CA PHE A 355 3.18 0.09 15.01
C PHE A 355 3.74 1.03 16.08
N ASP A 356 5.02 0.89 16.42
CA ASP A 356 5.69 1.68 17.47
C ASP A 356 6.39 2.94 16.95
N GLY A 357 6.29 3.22 15.64
CA GLY A 357 7.04 4.28 14.96
C GLY A 357 8.13 3.73 14.04
N THR A 358 8.61 2.52 14.32
CA THR A 358 9.69 1.87 13.55
C THR A 358 9.31 0.44 13.16
N ASN A 359 8.82 -0.35 14.13
CA ASN A 359 8.56 -1.76 14.00
C ASN A 359 7.06 -2.05 13.97
N TRP A 360 6.74 -3.13 13.26
CA TRP A 360 5.41 -3.70 13.20
C TRP A 360 5.35 -5.01 13.99
N THR A 361 4.27 -5.22 14.73
CA THR A 361 3.94 -6.50 15.37
C THR A 361 2.51 -6.86 15.02
N THR A 362 2.26 -8.09 14.57
CA THR A 362 0.94 -8.54 14.12
C THR A 362 0.40 -9.68 14.97
N TYR A 363 -0.91 -9.64 15.22
CA TYR A 363 -1.66 -10.64 15.95
C TYR A 363 -2.84 -11.11 15.11
N ASP A 364 -2.99 -12.43 14.97
CA ASP A 364 -4.10 -13.10 14.31
C ASP A 364 -4.54 -14.31 15.14
N THR A 365 -5.59 -15.00 14.69
CA THR A 365 -6.12 -16.21 15.33
C THR A 365 -5.13 -17.39 15.37
N ALA A 366 -4.05 -17.35 14.57
CA ALA A 366 -3.06 -18.42 14.51
C ALA A 366 -1.90 -18.19 15.50
N ASN A 367 -1.58 -16.94 15.83
CA ASN A 367 -0.45 -16.59 16.70
C ASN A 367 -0.86 -15.91 18.02
N SER A 368 -2.16 -15.73 18.26
CA SER A 368 -2.71 -15.09 19.46
C SER A 368 -4.07 -15.68 19.82
N ASP A 369 -4.58 -15.34 21.00
CA ASP A 369 -5.95 -15.70 21.40
C ASP A 369 -6.99 -14.70 20.87
N LEU A 370 -6.71 -13.98 19.77
CA LEU A 370 -7.76 -13.21 19.11
C LEU A 370 -8.91 -14.14 18.70
N PRO A 371 -10.17 -13.82 19.05
CA PRO A 371 -11.28 -14.71 18.74
C PRO A 371 -11.65 -14.71 17.25
N ASP A 372 -11.37 -13.61 16.54
CA ASP A 372 -11.58 -13.49 15.10
C ASP A 372 -10.65 -12.40 14.50
N ASN A 373 -10.28 -12.54 13.23
CA ASN A 373 -9.35 -11.64 12.54
C ASN A 373 -10.00 -10.34 12.04
N SER A 374 -11.33 -10.28 11.91
CA SER A 374 -12.03 -9.06 11.49
C SER A 374 -12.19 -8.11 12.68
N ILE A 375 -11.19 -7.27 12.90
CA ILE A 375 -11.22 -6.28 13.99
C ILE A 375 -12.13 -5.11 13.63
N ARG A 376 -13.04 -4.75 14.54
CA ARG A 376 -14.08 -3.72 14.32
C ARG A 376 -13.98 -2.52 15.23
N SER A 377 -13.50 -2.70 16.46
CA SER A 377 -13.34 -1.60 17.42
C SER A 377 -12.14 -1.85 18.33
N ILE A 378 -11.42 -0.79 18.70
CA ILE A 378 -10.32 -0.85 19.66
C ILE A 378 -10.48 0.31 20.63
N VAL A 379 -10.45 0.03 21.93
CA VAL A 379 -10.36 1.04 22.99
C VAL A 379 -9.28 0.64 23.99
N ILE A 380 -8.64 1.63 24.59
CA ILE A 380 -7.53 1.42 25.52
C ILE A 380 -7.96 1.95 26.87
N ASP A 381 -7.88 1.11 27.91
CA ASP A 381 -8.21 1.54 29.27
C ASP A 381 -7.04 2.29 29.93
N GLU A 382 -7.31 2.96 31.06
CA GLU A 382 -6.32 3.76 31.81
C GLU A 382 -5.12 2.95 32.31
N THR A 383 -5.21 1.62 32.33
CA THR A 383 -4.10 0.73 32.68
C THR A 383 -3.31 0.25 31.46
N GLY A 384 -3.64 0.76 30.27
CA GLY A 384 -2.99 0.42 29.01
C GLY A 384 -3.45 -0.89 28.38
N ASN A 385 -4.52 -1.53 28.88
CA ASN A 385 -5.05 -2.73 28.25
C ASN A 385 -5.82 -2.37 26.99
N LYS A 386 -5.64 -3.19 25.96
CA LYS A 386 -6.33 -3.04 24.68
C LYS A 386 -7.55 -3.93 24.71
N TRP A 387 -8.71 -3.33 24.56
CA TRP A 387 -9.98 -4.01 24.36
C TRP A 387 -10.30 -3.99 22.88
N ILE A 388 -10.40 -5.18 22.28
CA ILE A 388 -10.45 -5.40 20.84
C ILE A 388 -11.73 -6.15 20.50
N GLY A 389 -12.66 -5.46 19.87
CA GLY A 389 -13.92 -6.04 19.37
C GLY A 389 -13.71 -6.63 17.98
N THR A 390 -14.14 -7.87 17.78
CA THR A 390 -13.93 -8.64 16.56
C THR A 390 -15.26 -9.04 15.90
N GLY A 391 -15.18 -9.80 14.80
CA GLY A 391 -16.35 -10.43 14.18
C GLY A 391 -17.02 -11.49 15.06
N ASP A 392 -16.29 -12.09 16.02
CA ASP A 392 -16.77 -13.18 16.88
C ASP A 392 -16.33 -13.01 18.35
N GLY A 393 -16.57 -11.84 18.92
CA GLY A 393 -16.42 -11.57 20.35
C GLY A 393 -15.48 -10.41 20.66
N LEU A 394 -14.92 -10.45 21.86
CA LEU A 394 -14.07 -9.41 22.43
C LEU A 394 -12.80 -10.02 23.02
N ALA A 395 -11.66 -9.39 22.77
CA ALA A 395 -10.40 -9.72 23.42
C ALA A 395 -9.91 -8.56 24.28
N LYS A 396 -9.29 -8.89 25.41
CA LYS A 396 -8.48 -7.97 26.23
C LYS A 396 -7.02 -8.41 26.14
N PHE A 397 -6.13 -7.48 25.81
CA PHE A 397 -4.68 -7.69 25.81
C PHE A 397 -3.99 -6.73 26.78
N ASP A 398 -3.26 -7.26 27.76
CA ASP A 398 -2.54 -6.45 28.76
C ASP A 398 -1.08 -6.12 28.37
N GLY A 399 -0.65 -6.56 27.18
CA GLY A 399 0.74 -6.47 26.72
C GLY A 399 1.49 -7.81 26.80
N THR A 400 0.97 -8.77 27.56
CA THR A 400 1.56 -10.11 27.71
C THR A 400 0.53 -11.23 27.54
N LYS A 401 -0.67 -11.04 28.08
CA LYS A 401 -1.72 -12.05 28.15
C LYS A 401 -2.97 -11.58 27.45
N TRP A 402 -3.60 -12.54 26.78
CA TRP A 402 -4.91 -12.39 26.17
C TRP A 402 -6.00 -12.94 27.08
N THR A 403 -7.17 -12.32 27.04
CA THR A 403 -8.40 -12.84 27.67
C THR A 403 -9.55 -12.61 26.72
N THR A 404 -10.31 -13.67 26.42
CA THR A 404 -11.39 -13.63 25.43
C THR A 404 -12.77 -13.74 26.06
N TYR A 405 -13.71 -13.02 25.47
CA TYR A 405 -15.12 -12.99 25.86
C TYR A 405 -15.97 -13.23 24.62
N ASN A 406 -16.85 -14.21 24.69
CA ASN A 406 -17.81 -14.57 23.66
C ASN A 406 -19.14 -14.95 24.32
N LYS A 407 -20.13 -15.33 23.51
CA LYS A 407 -21.46 -15.71 23.99
C LYS A 407 -21.48 -16.87 24.99
N SER A 408 -20.51 -17.80 24.93
CA SER A 408 -20.52 -19.00 25.77
C SER A 408 -19.82 -18.82 27.12
N ASN A 409 -18.91 -17.83 27.24
CA ASN A 409 -18.11 -17.63 28.45
C ASN A 409 -18.31 -16.25 29.11
N SER A 410 -19.22 -15.43 28.59
CA SER A 410 -19.48 -14.07 29.08
C SER A 410 -20.97 -13.71 28.99
N GLY A 411 -21.33 -12.51 29.42
CA GLY A 411 -22.70 -11.99 29.28
C GLY A 411 -23.01 -11.34 27.93
N LEU A 412 -22.17 -11.55 26.90
CA LEU A 412 -22.44 -11.04 25.56
C LEU A 412 -23.65 -11.75 24.92
N PRO A 413 -24.65 -11.01 24.41
CA PRO A 413 -25.86 -11.60 23.81
C PRO A 413 -25.60 -12.21 22.42
N ASP A 414 -24.63 -11.64 21.70
CA ASP A 414 -24.17 -12.05 20.37
C ASP A 414 -22.67 -11.73 20.25
N SER A 415 -22.03 -12.22 19.20
CA SER A 415 -20.58 -12.19 19.07
C SER A 415 -20.04 -10.99 18.27
N LEU A 416 -20.80 -10.42 17.31
CA LEU A 416 -20.24 -9.39 16.44
C LEU A 416 -20.23 -8.02 17.13
N VAL A 417 -19.04 -7.60 17.56
CA VAL A 417 -18.81 -6.30 18.21
C VAL A 417 -18.67 -5.20 17.16
N LEU A 418 -19.49 -4.16 17.27
CA LEU A 418 -19.51 -3.03 16.32
C LEU A 418 -18.69 -1.84 16.81
N SER A 419 -18.82 -1.47 18.09
CA SER A 419 -18.24 -0.26 18.64
C SER A 419 -18.00 -0.40 20.15
N MET A 420 -17.06 0.36 20.69
CA MET A 420 -16.80 0.40 22.13
C MET A 420 -16.42 1.79 22.61
N ALA A 421 -16.69 2.07 23.88
CA ALA A 421 -16.15 3.20 24.63
C ALA A 421 -15.91 2.82 26.08
N ILE A 422 -15.02 3.55 26.76
CA ILE A 422 -14.74 3.36 28.19
C ILE A 422 -15.15 4.63 28.93
N ASP A 423 -15.96 4.47 29.98
CA ASP A 423 -16.31 5.60 30.84
C ASP A 423 -15.25 5.84 31.94
N ARG A 424 -15.34 6.99 32.62
CA ARG A 424 -14.40 7.39 33.69
C ARG A 424 -14.39 6.44 34.90
N SER A 425 -15.37 5.55 35.03
CA SER A 425 -15.38 4.53 36.07
C SER A 425 -14.73 3.23 35.59
N GLY A 426 -14.17 3.21 34.37
CA GLY A 426 -13.56 2.05 33.76
C GLY A 426 -14.56 1.06 33.18
N ASN A 427 -15.85 1.38 33.09
CA ASN A 427 -16.84 0.49 32.49
C ASN A 427 -16.69 0.49 30.96
N LYS A 428 -16.81 -0.69 30.37
CA LYS A 428 -16.76 -0.89 28.92
C LYS A 428 -18.19 -0.88 28.41
N TRP A 429 -18.49 0.05 27.51
CA TRP A 429 -19.75 0.12 26.78
C TRP A 429 -19.51 -0.45 25.39
N ILE A 430 -20.27 -1.47 25.01
CA ILE A 430 -20.01 -2.33 23.86
C ILE A 430 -21.28 -2.43 23.01
N GLY A 431 -21.21 -1.98 21.76
CA GLY A 431 -22.30 -2.14 20.79
C GLY A 431 -22.19 -3.48 20.07
N ILE A 432 -23.28 -4.24 20.03
CA ILE A 432 -23.35 -5.58 19.42
C ILE A 432 -24.34 -5.55 18.26
N LEU A 433 -24.00 -6.15 17.12
CA LEU A 433 -24.93 -6.26 16.00
C LEU A 433 -26.12 -7.14 16.38
N GLY A 434 -27.33 -6.56 16.35
CA GLY A 434 -28.58 -7.21 16.72
C GLY A 434 -28.76 -7.48 18.22
N GLY A 435 -27.72 -7.26 19.03
CA GLY A 435 -27.70 -7.57 20.46
C GLY A 435 -27.92 -6.39 21.39
N GLY A 436 -27.96 -5.16 20.86
CA GLY A 436 -28.07 -3.93 21.62
C GLY A 436 -26.73 -3.44 22.18
N LEU A 437 -26.80 -2.82 23.34
CA LEU A 437 -25.68 -2.25 24.08
C LEU A 437 -25.38 -3.08 25.32
N VAL A 438 -24.11 -3.36 25.56
CA VAL A 438 -23.66 -4.11 26.74
C VAL A 438 -22.72 -3.23 27.57
N LYS A 439 -22.96 -3.17 28.88
CA LYS A 439 -22.05 -2.58 29.87
C LYS A 439 -21.33 -3.69 30.61
N PHE A 440 -20.00 -3.62 30.65
CA PHE A 440 -19.16 -4.48 31.48
C PHE A 440 -18.41 -3.63 32.52
N ASP A 441 -18.67 -3.89 33.80
CA ASP A 441 -18.07 -3.14 34.93
C ASP A 441 -16.75 -3.75 35.44
N GLY A 442 -16.26 -4.80 34.79
CA GLY A 442 -15.12 -5.60 35.23
C GLY A 442 -15.51 -6.93 35.88
N THR A 443 -16.77 -7.07 36.32
CA THR A 443 -17.32 -8.29 36.93
C THR A 443 -18.65 -8.69 36.28
N ASN A 444 -19.59 -7.76 36.17
CA ASN A 444 -20.94 -7.98 35.71
C ASN A 444 -21.14 -7.45 34.29
N TRP A 445 -22.00 -8.15 33.56
CA TRP A 445 -22.47 -7.79 32.23
C TRP A 445 -23.93 -7.36 32.32
N THR A 446 -24.25 -6.18 31.80
CA THR A 446 -25.62 -5.66 31.74
C THR A 446 -25.99 -5.31 30.31
N THR A 447 -27.09 -5.85 29.80
CA THR A 447 -27.53 -5.67 28.41
C THR A 447 -28.74 -4.75 28.32
N TYR A 448 -28.67 -3.78 27.42
CA TYR A 448 -29.73 -2.83 27.06
C TYR A 448 -30.09 -3.03 25.59
N ASN A 449 -31.32 -3.39 25.31
CA ASN A 449 -31.87 -3.57 23.97
C ASN A 449 -33.28 -2.96 23.91
N LYS A 450 -33.90 -2.98 22.74
CA LYS A 450 -35.21 -2.38 22.49
C LYS A 450 -36.34 -2.96 23.37
N SER A 451 -36.19 -4.20 23.83
CA SER A 451 -37.21 -4.88 24.64
C SER A 451 -37.12 -4.60 26.14
N ASN A 452 -35.96 -4.15 26.64
CA ASN A 452 -35.71 -3.99 28.07
C ASN A 452 -35.19 -2.59 28.46
N SER A 453 -35.10 -1.68 27.48
CA SER A 453 -34.64 -0.31 27.67
C SER A 453 -35.26 0.61 26.63
N ASP A 454 -35.06 1.92 26.79
CA ASP A 454 -35.51 2.94 25.82
C ASP A 454 -34.52 3.12 24.65
N LEU A 455 -33.60 2.17 24.44
CA LEU A 455 -32.76 2.14 23.25
C LEU A 455 -33.65 1.90 22.01
N PRO A 456 -33.65 2.78 21.00
CA PRO A 456 -34.61 2.69 19.90
C PRO A 456 -34.31 1.57 18.90
N PHE A 457 -33.07 1.05 18.90
CA PHE A 457 -32.58 0.10 17.91
C PHE A 457 -31.44 -0.76 18.48
N ASP A 458 -31.38 -2.03 18.10
CA ASP A 458 -30.44 -3.00 18.67
C ASP A 458 -29.05 -2.98 18.00
N ASN A 459 -28.87 -2.23 16.92
CA ASN A 459 -27.55 -1.98 16.34
C ASN A 459 -27.01 -0.65 16.85
N VAL A 460 -25.91 -0.71 17.59
CA VAL A 460 -25.17 0.46 18.08
C VAL A 460 -23.85 0.58 17.34
N TRP A 461 -23.78 1.49 16.37
CA TRP A 461 -22.62 1.66 15.48
C TRP A 461 -21.55 2.60 16.02
N SER A 462 -21.92 3.52 16.91
CA SER A 462 -20.98 4.46 17.51
C SER A 462 -21.31 4.71 18.97
N ILE A 463 -20.29 4.84 19.80
CA ILE A 463 -20.42 5.17 21.22
C ILE A 463 -19.40 6.26 21.53
N THR A 464 -19.86 7.35 22.13
CA THR A 464 -19.00 8.43 22.64
C THR A 464 -19.48 8.85 24.02
N ILE A 465 -18.57 9.32 24.86
CA ILE A 465 -18.90 9.73 26.23
C ILE A 465 -18.47 11.18 26.41
N ASP A 466 -19.41 12.02 26.84
CA ASP A 466 -19.14 13.44 27.03
C ASP A 466 -18.42 13.74 28.36
N ARG A 467 -17.95 14.98 28.51
CA ARG A 467 -17.19 15.42 29.70
C ARG A 467 -17.99 15.38 31.01
N THR A 468 -19.31 15.34 30.93
CA THR A 468 -20.21 15.23 32.08
C THR A 468 -20.54 13.77 32.42
N GLY A 469 -20.10 12.83 31.58
CA GLY A 469 -20.28 11.39 31.78
C GLY A 469 -21.52 10.82 31.12
N ASN A 470 -22.24 11.58 30.28
CA ASN A 470 -23.35 11.03 29.50
C ASN A 470 -22.81 10.20 28.34
N LYS A 471 -23.49 9.10 28.05
CA LYS A 471 -23.15 8.19 26.95
C LYS A 471 -24.04 8.53 25.77
N TRP A 472 -23.43 8.69 24.61
CA TRP A 472 -24.09 8.98 23.35
C TRP A 472 -23.92 7.80 22.41
N PHE A 473 -25.02 7.33 21.84
CA PHE A 473 -25.11 6.13 21.02
C PHE A 473 -25.64 6.48 19.63
N GLY A 474 -24.90 6.08 18.61
CA GLY A 474 -25.32 6.11 17.22
C GLY A 474 -26.01 4.80 16.86
N THR A 475 -27.27 4.88 16.43
CA THR A 475 -28.11 3.70 16.17
C THR A 475 -28.86 3.82 14.84
N GLY A 476 -29.56 2.78 14.41
CA GLY A 476 -30.50 2.84 13.27
C GLY A 476 -31.78 3.64 13.56
N GLY A 477 -32.03 3.95 14.84
CA GLY A 477 -33.19 4.71 15.30
C GLY A 477 -32.91 6.17 15.60
N GLY A 478 -31.69 6.66 15.35
CA GLY A 478 -31.24 8.01 15.69
C GLY A 478 -30.12 8.06 16.71
N LEU A 479 -29.86 9.28 17.20
CA LEU A 479 -28.89 9.58 18.25
C LEU A 479 -29.55 9.40 19.61
N THR A 480 -28.98 8.58 20.49
CA THR A 480 -29.54 8.35 21.83
C THR A 480 -28.54 8.73 22.91
N LYS A 481 -28.99 9.51 23.90
CA LYS A 481 -28.23 9.93 25.08
C LYS A 481 -28.70 9.16 26.30
N PHE A 482 -27.77 8.69 27.13
CA PHE A 482 -28.02 8.11 28.44
C PHE A 482 -27.22 8.83 29.53
N ASP A 483 -27.91 9.44 30.49
CA ASP A 483 -27.30 10.22 31.59
C ASP A 483 -26.93 9.34 32.81
N GLY A 484 -27.19 8.04 32.74
CA GLY A 484 -27.05 7.09 33.85
C GLY A 484 -28.39 6.68 34.47
N THR A 485 -29.45 7.43 34.22
CA THR A 485 -30.82 7.16 34.68
C THR A 485 -31.84 7.21 33.54
N ASN A 486 -31.79 8.27 32.74
CA ASN A 486 -32.76 8.56 31.68
C ASN A 486 -32.15 8.39 30.30
N TRP A 487 -32.99 7.96 29.37
CA TRP A 487 -32.70 7.88 27.95
C TRP A 487 -33.37 9.05 27.22
N THR A 488 -32.70 9.60 26.22
CA THR A 488 -33.25 10.64 25.35
C THR A 488 -32.83 10.36 23.92
N THR A 489 -33.81 10.21 23.02
CA THR A 489 -33.57 9.88 21.60
C THR A 489 -33.96 11.04 20.69
N TYR A 490 -33.02 11.40 19.82
CA TYR A 490 -33.19 12.35 18.72
C TYR A 490 -33.23 11.58 17.40
N ASN A 491 -34.26 11.84 16.59
CA ASN A 491 -34.47 11.22 15.28
C ASN A 491 -35.00 12.28 14.29
N ILE A 492 -35.23 11.90 13.04
CA ILE A 492 -35.69 12.83 11.99
C ILE A 492 -37.05 13.48 12.28
N SER A 493 -37.91 12.88 13.12
CA SER A 493 -39.25 13.40 13.39
C SER A 493 -39.31 14.37 14.57
N ASN A 494 -38.30 14.37 15.45
CA ASN A 494 -38.28 15.19 16.66
C ASN A 494 -37.04 16.09 16.81
N SER A 495 -36.14 16.10 15.81
CA SER A 495 -34.87 16.84 15.87
C SER A 495 -34.42 17.29 14.47
N GLY A 496 -33.30 18.02 14.40
CA GLY A 496 -32.66 18.40 13.13
C GLY A 496 -31.70 17.36 12.55
N LEU A 497 -31.76 16.10 12.99
CA LEU A 497 -30.99 15.02 12.35
C LEU A 497 -31.40 14.85 10.88
N PRO A 498 -30.45 14.75 9.93
CA PRO A 498 -30.79 14.53 8.53
C PRO A 498 -31.25 13.09 8.26
N ARG A 499 -30.78 12.12 9.04
CA ARG A 499 -31.08 10.68 8.91
C ARG A 499 -31.05 10.01 10.29
N ASN A 500 -31.76 8.89 10.41
CA ASN A 500 -31.79 8.12 11.65
C ASN A 500 -30.55 7.24 11.81
N ASP A 501 -29.96 6.76 10.73
CA ASP A 501 -28.78 5.90 10.78
C ASP A 501 -27.53 6.72 11.15
N VAL A 502 -27.22 6.75 12.45
CA VAL A 502 -26.09 7.50 13.00
C VAL A 502 -24.85 6.60 13.08
N LEU A 503 -23.82 6.93 12.32
CA LEU A 503 -22.63 6.09 12.13
C LEU A 503 -21.42 6.58 12.92
N SER A 504 -21.34 7.88 13.21
CA SER A 504 -20.21 8.46 13.96
C SER A 504 -20.66 9.63 14.82
N ILE A 505 -20.02 9.78 15.98
CA ILE A 505 -20.29 10.84 16.94
C ILE A 505 -18.96 11.38 17.47
N ALA A 506 -18.79 12.69 17.43
CA ALA A 506 -17.69 13.41 18.07
C ALA A 506 -18.23 14.57 18.90
N ILE A 507 -17.53 14.94 19.98
CA ILE A 507 -17.92 16.06 20.84
C ILE A 507 -16.76 17.04 20.92
N ASP A 508 -17.02 18.30 20.60
CA ASP A 508 -16.01 19.35 20.66
C ASP A 508 -15.85 19.96 22.06
N ASP A 509 -14.82 20.80 22.22
CA ASP A 509 -14.49 21.42 23.51
C ASP A 509 -15.61 22.33 24.04
N SER A 510 -16.46 22.84 23.15
CA SER A 510 -17.64 23.64 23.49
C SER A 510 -18.87 22.77 23.82
N SER A 511 -18.69 21.46 23.94
CA SER A 511 -19.76 20.47 24.16
C SER A 511 -20.78 20.36 23.03
N ASN A 512 -20.47 20.83 21.82
CA ASN A 512 -21.31 20.54 20.67
C ASN A 512 -21.12 19.09 20.26
N THR A 513 -22.23 18.42 19.95
CA THR A 513 -22.23 17.07 19.41
C THR A 513 -22.24 17.15 17.89
N TRP A 514 -21.25 16.53 17.25
CA TRP A 514 -21.13 16.36 15.81
C TRP A 514 -21.51 14.93 15.45
N ILE A 515 -22.46 14.77 14.52
CA ILE A 515 -23.09 13.51 14.20
C ILE A 515 -22.95 13.23 12.71
N GLY A 516 -22.28 12.14 12.35
CA GLY A 516 -22.22 11.62 11.00
C GLY A 516 -23.32 10.59 10.75
N THR A 517 -23.95 10.67 9.58
CA THR A 517 -25.11 9.83 9.24
C THR A 517 -24.93 9.07 7.93
N TRP A 518 -25.78 8.07 7.70
CA TRP A 518 -25.84 7.34 6.44
C TRP A 518 -26.48 8.19 5.33
N ASP A 519 -25.72 8.58 4.30
CA ASP A 519 -26.15 9.39 3.15
C ASP A 519 -26.78 10.76 3.47
N GLY A 520 -26.78 11.21 4.73
CA GLY A 520 -27.37 12.47 5.17
C GLY A 520 -26.38 13.61 5.39
N GLY A 521 -25.08 13.32 5.36
CA GLY A 521 -24.02 14.24 5.78
C GLY A 521 -23.88 14.28 7.30
N ILE A 522 -23.59 15.46 7.84
CA ILE A 522 -23.40 15.67 9.29
C ILE A 522 -24.45 16.61 9.89
N ALA A 523 -24.70 16.44 11.18
CA ALA A 523 -25.43 17.38 12.02
C ALA A 523 -24.56 17.88 13.18
N LYS A 524 -24.71 19.14 13.55
CA LYS A 524 -24.17 19.74 14.77
C LYS A 524 -25.33 20.06 15.72
N PHE A 525 -25.23 19.63 16.96
CA PHE A 525 -26.16 19.95 18.03
C PHE A 525 -25.43 20.66 19.18
N ASP A 526 -25.84 21.89 19.50
CA ASP A 526 -25.24 22.71 20.57
C ASP A 526 -25.95 22.57 21.93
N GLY A 527 -26.91 21.63 22.04
CA GLY A 527 -27.80 21.47 23.19
C GLY A 527 -29.17 22.13 23.00
N THR A 528 -29.31 23.06 22.04
CA THR A 528 -30.57 23.77 21.76
C THR A 528 -30.92 23.79 20.28
N LYS A 529 -29.93 24.00 19.40
CA LYS A 529 -30.08 24.20 17.97
C LYS A 529 -29.36 23.10 17.21
N TRP A 530 -29.97 22.73 16.09
CA TRP A 530 -29.41 21.82 15.10
C TRP A 530 -28.94 22.60 13.87
N THR A 531 -27.79 22.23 13.33
CA THR A 531 -27.26 22.72 12.05
C THR A 531 -26.80 21.54 11.22
N THR A 532 -27.18 21.47 9.94
CA THR A 532 -26.86 20.34 9.07
C THR A 532 -25.98 20.74 7.89
N TYR A 533 -25.06 19.85 7.53
CA TYR A 533 -24.15 20.01 6.40
C TYR A 533 -24.19 18.75 5.54
N ASN A 534 -24.37 18.92 4.24
CA ASN A 534 -24.41 17.88 3.22
C ASN A 534 -23.62 18.33 1.98
N THR A 535 -23.58 17.48 0.95
CA THR A 535 -22.83 17.74 -0.29
C THR A 535 -23.32 18.96 -1.10
N HIS A 536 -24.50 19.50 -0.80
CA HIS A 536 -25.10 20.63 -1.53
C HIS A 536 -24.86 21.98 -0.85
N ASN A 537 -24.61 21.99 0.47
CA ASN A 537 -24.47 23.21 1.27
C ASN A 537 -23.13 23.31 2.01
N SER A 538 -22.20 22.39 1.75
CA SER A 538 -20.89 22.32 2.40
C SER A 538 -19.85 21.67 1.48
N GLY A 539 -18.58 21.65 1.89
CA GLY A 539 -17.49 20.96 1.17
C GLY A 539 -17.36 19.47 1.50
N LEU A 540 -18.41 18.83 2.02
CA LEU A 540 -18.39 17.38 2.24
C LEU A 540 -18.28 16.63 0.91
N PRO A 541 -17.33 15.69 0.76
CA PRO A 541 -17.18 14.90 -0.47
C PRO A 541 -18.30 13.89 -0.70
N ASP A 542 -18.92 13.37 0.37
CA ASP A 542 -20.03 12.42 0.30
C ASP A 542 -20.95 12.56 1.52
N GLY A 543 -22.20 12.09 1.38
CA GLY A 543 -23.20 12.09 2.44
C GLY A 543 -23.07 10.93 3.42
N LEU A 544 -22.37 9.85 3.07
CA LEU A 544 -22.10 8.71 3.95
C LEU A 544 -20.90 9.02 4.85
N VAL A 545 -21.18 9.46 6.08
CA VAL A 545 -20.16 9.92 7.03
C VAL A 545 -19.83 8.83 8.05
N LEU A 546 -18.67 8.22 7.91
CA LEU A 546 -18.25 7.03 8.63
C LEU A 546 -17.43 7.35 9.89
N SER A 547 -16.73 8.48 9.93
CA SER A 547 -15.90 8.88 11.07
C SER A 547 -15.83 10.40 11.19
N ILE A 548 -15.80 10.88 12.44
CA ILE A 548 -15.54 12.27 12.76
C ILE A 548 -14.55 12.29 13.92
N THR A 549 -13.44 13.01 13.76
CA THR A 549 -12.45 13.26 14.81
C THR A 549 -12.16 14.75 14.85
N ILE A 550 -11.91 15.29 16.04
CA ILE A 550 -11.61 16.71 16.23
C ILE A 550 -10.15 16.85 16.65
N ASP A 551 -9.40 17.70 15.95
CA ASP A 551 -8.00 17.96 16.31
C ASP A 551 -7.88 19.00 17.44
N ARG A 552 -6.66 19.15 17.98
CA ARG A 552 -6.37 20.07 19.10
C ARG A 552 -6.65 21.55 18.79
N THR A 553 -6.78 21.91 17.51
CA THR A 553 -7.13 23.28 17.08
C THR A 553 -8.63 23.45 16.85
N GLY A 554 -9.42 22.41 17.06
CA GLY A 554 -10.87 22.43 16.89
C GLY A 554 -11.35 22.10 15.48
N ASN A 555 -10.47 21.71 14.55
CA ASN A 555 -10.89 21.32 13.20
C ASN A 555 -11.53 19.94 13.24
N LYS A 556 -12.59 19.77 12.44
CA LYS A 556 -13.31 18.51 12.29
C LYS A 556 -12.73 17.81 11.08
N TRP A 557 -12.14 16.64 11.31
CA TRP A 557 -11.68 15.71 10.30
C TRP A 557 -12.76 14.65 10.10
N ILE A 558 -13.32 14.62 8.90
CA ILE A 558 -14.54 13.89 8.58
C ILE A 558 -14.23 12.88 7.48
N GLY A 559 -14.30 11.59 7.83
CA GLY A 559 -14.13 10.48 6.91
C GLY A 559 -15.46 10.09 6.29
N THR A 560 -15.50 10.01 4.96
CA THR A 560 -16.68 9.63 4.19
C THR A 560 -16.38 8.46 3.25
N SER A 561 -17.35 8.01 2.46
CA SER A 561 -17.11 7.09 1.32
C SER A 561 -16.44 7.76 0.11
N GLY A 562 -16.50 9.10 0.01
CA GLY A 562 -15.97 9.88 -1.11
C GLY A 562 -14.65 10.61 -0.83
N GLY A 563 -14.06 10.42 0.36
CA GLY A 563 -12.80 11.02 0.77
C GLY A 563 -12.85 11.63 2.17
N LEU A 564 -11.84 12.44 2.47
CA LEU A 564 -11.64 13.16 3.73
C LEU A 564 -12.06 14.62 3.59
N ALA A 565 -12.73 15.17 4.59
CA ALA A 565 -12.94 16.60 4.72
C ALA A 565 -12.32 17.15 6.02
N LYS A 566 -11.77 18.36 5.93
CA LYS A 566 -11.39 19.21 7.07
C LYS A 566 -12.38 20.38 7.12
N PHE A 567 -12.94 20.65 8.30
CA PHE A 567 -13.77 21.83 8.54
C PHE A 567 -13.23 22.61 9.75
N ASP A 568 -12.87 23.88 9.55
CA ASP A 568 -12.29 24.78 10.56
C ASP A 568 -13.34 25.72 11.21
N ASP A 569 -14.63 25.35 11.13
CA ASP A 569 -15.81 26.18 11.42
C ASP A 569 -16.12 27.31 10.42
N THR A 570 -15.24 27.55 9.44
CA THR A 570 -15.43 28.58 8.40
C THR A 570 -15.30 27.99 6.98
N ASN A 571 -14.22 27.27 6.73
CA ASN A 571 -13.80 26.75 5.43
C ASN A 571 -13.78 25.23 5.43
N TRP A 572 -14.04 24.68 4.24
CA TRP A 572 -13.95 23.26 3.96
C TRP A 572 -12.75 22.99 3.06
N THR A 573 -11.98 21.96 3.40
CA THR A 573 -10.93 21.42 2.53
C THR A 573 -11.19 19.93 2.32
N THR A 574 -11.12 19.47 1.08
CA THR A 574 -11.50 18.11 0.69
C THR A 574 -10.35 17.38 0.03
N TYR A 575 -10.09 16.15 0.47
CA TYR A 575 -9.04 15.28 -0.02
C TYR A 575 -9.66 13.96 -0.51
N ASN A 576 -9.29 13.53 -1.71
CA ASN A 576 -9.69 12.27 -2.33
C ASN A 576 -8.53 11.69 -3.15
N THR A 577 -8.69 10.51 -3.72
CA THR A 577 -7.65 9.82 -4.50
C THR A 577 -7.17 10.60 -5.73
N SER A 578 -7.93 11.60 -6.21
CA SER A 578 -7.57 12.39 -7.39
C SER A 578 -6.78 13.65 -7.09
N ASN A 579 -6.79 14.13 -5.83
CA ASN A 579 -6.19 15.41 -5.45
C ASN A 579 -5.28 15.34 -4.21
N SER A 580 -5.04 14.14 -3.68
CA SER A 580 -4.30 13.95 -2.43
C SER A 580 -3.56 12.61 -2.41
N GLY A 581 -2.80 12.34 -1.35
CA GLY A 581 -2.10 11.07 -1.15
C GLY A 581 -2.97 9.90 -0.66
N LEU A 582 -4.30 10.04 -0.64
CA LEU A 582 -5.21 8.94 -0.30
C LEU A 582 -5.16 7.84 -1.36
N LEU A 583 -5.03 6.58 -0.93
CA LEU A 583 -5.12 5.42 -1.83
C LEU A 583 -6.55 4.87 -1.96
N SER A 584 -7.48 5.33 -1.13
CA SER A 584 -8.90 4.98 -1.18
C SER A 584 -9.75 6.12 -0.61
N ASN A 585 -10.89 6.37 -1.24
CA ASN A 585 -11.85 7.40 -0.82
C ASN A 585 -12.70 6.95 0.36
N TRP A 586 -12.78 5.65 0.61
CA TRP A 586 -13.64 5.11 1.66
C TRP A 586 -12.90 5.07 3.00
N ILE A 587 -13.20 6.02 3.87
CA ILE A 587 -12.49 6.24 5.14
C ILE A 587 -13.29 5.69 6.32
N TRP A 588 -12.78 4.65 6.95
CA TRP A 588 -13.42 4.01 8.11
C TRP A 588 -13.14 4.74 9.42
N SER A 589 -11.91 5.24 9.61
CA SER A 589 -11.51 5.87 10.87
C SER A 589 -10.39 6.87 10.69
N ILE A 590 -10.31 7.80 11.65
CA ILE A 590 -9.26 8.80 11.75
C ILE A 590 -8.81 8.86 13.21
N ALA A 591 -7.54 8.58 13.45
CA ALA A 591 -6.88 8.79 14.74
C ALA A 591 -5.82 9.90 14.61
N ILE A 592 -5.66 10.72 15.64
CA ILE A 592 -4.67 11.82 15.63
C ILE A 592 -3.63 11.54 16.71
N ASP A 593 -2.36 11.49 16.31
CA ASP A 593 -1.26 11.26 17.25
C ASP A 593 -0.77 12.55 17.93
N GLY A 594 0.18 12.38 18.86
CA GLY A 594 0.74 13.48 19.63
C GLY A 594 1.41 14.58 18.79
N SER A 595 1.91 14.23 17.60
CA SER A 595 2.57 15.11 16.63
C SER A 595 1.57 15.81 15.69
N GLY A 596 0.29 15.46 15.79
CA GLY A 596 -0.78 16.01 14.94
C GLY A 596 -0.91 15.32 13.58
N ASN A 597 -0.28 14.16 13.39
CA ASN A 597 -0.50 13.34 12.20
C ASN A 597 -1.88 12.70 12.27
N LYS A 598 -2.58 12.67 11.12
CA LYS A 598 -3.88 12.03 10.95
C LYS A 598 -3.62 10.66 10.36
N TRP A 599 -3.81 9.64 11.18
CA TRP A 599 -3.76 8.23 10.79
C TRP A 599 -5.15 7.83 10.28
N ILE A 600 -5.26 7.61 8.98
CA ILE A 600 -6.52 7.43 8.26
C ILE A 600 -6.62 5.98 7.82
N GLY A 601 -7.56 5.24 8.41
CA GLY A 601 -7.87 3.87 8.02
C GLY A 601 -8.84 3.84 6.85
N THR A 602 -8.48 3.12 5.78
CA THR A 602 -9.26 3.10 4.54
C THR A 602 -9.76 1.70 4.17
N GLN A 603 -10.75 1.63 3.28
CA GLN A 603 -11.15 0.39 2.63
C GLN A 603 -10.14 0.05 1.52
N SER A 604 -9.46 -1.09 1.66
CA SER A 604 -8.55 -1.68 0.66
C SER A 604 -7.30 -0.85 0.29
N GLY A 605 -7.17 0.40 0.73
CA GLY A 605 -6.00 1.25 0.50
C GLY A 605 -4.97 1.24 1.64
N GLY A 606 -5.22 0.50 2.72
CA GLY A 606 -4.35 0.47 3.89
C GLY A 606 -4.51 1.72 4.76
N ILE A 607 -3.38 2.25 5.23
CA ILE A 607 -3.32 3.48 6.03
C ILE A 607 -2.74 4.61 5.19
N ALA A 608 -3.41 5.76 5.21
CA ALA A 608 -2.81 7.03 4.83
C ALA A 608 -2.49 7.86 6.09
N VAL A 609 -1.32 8.49 6.12
CA VAL A 609 -0.91 9.39 7.20
C VAL A 609 -0.74 10.77 6.62
N PHE A 610 -1.45 11.75 7.19
CA PHE A 610 -1.45 13.12 6.72
C PHE A 610 -1.04 14.12 7.81
N ARG A 611 -0.21 15.09 7.45
CA ARG A 611 0.05 16.28 8.27
C ARG A 611 0.39 17.48 7.40
N GLU A 612 -0.31 18.58 7.63
CA GLU A 612 0.01 19.88 7.03
C GLU A 612 1.45 20.26 7.41
N GLY A 613 2.29 20.54 6.42
CA GLY A 613 3.71 20.82 6.64
C GLY A 613 4.60 19.58 6.86
N GLY A 614 4.11 18.39 6.52
CA GLY A 614 4.89 17.16 6.48
C GLY A 614 4.63 16.22 7.66
N VAL A 615 4.56 14.91 7.37
CA VAL A 615 4.39 13.85 8.37
C VAL A 615 5.64 13.72 9.24
N ILE A 616 5.42 13.54 10.55
CA ILE A 616 6.50 13.28 11.52
C ILE A 616 6.37 11.84 12.00
N LEU A 617 7.22 10.94 11.49
CA LEU A 617 7.22 9.52 11.86
C LEU A 617 8.32 9.16 12.87
N ASP A 618 9.42 9.91 12.86
CA ASP A 618 10.55 9.65 13.73
C ASP A 618 10.35 10.26 15.11
N VAL A 619 10.53 9.43 16.14
CA VAL A 619 10.77 9.85 17.52
C VAL A 619 12.26 10.19 17.73
N ASP A 620 13.00 10.47 16.66
CA ASP A 620 14.23 11.25 16.77
C ASP A 620 13.86 12.73 16.93
N SER A 621 13.24 12.98 18.09
CA SER A 621 13.32 14.20 18.86
C SER A 621 13.17 15.52 18.09
N GLU A 622 12.06 16.21 18.33
CA GLU A 622 12.16 17.63 18.75
C GLU A 622 12.92 17.70 20.11
N GLN A 623 14.14 17.17 20.17
CA GLN A 623 15.16 17.79 20.99
C GLN A 623 15.60 18.96 20.14
N GLU A 624 15.52 20.17 20.70
CA GLU A 624 16.47 21.21 20.30
C GLU A 624 17.83 20.54 20.10
N ALA A 625 18.49 20.79 18.97
CA ALA A 625 19.71 20.10 18.58
C ALA A 625 20.73 19.97 19.74
N VAL A 626 20.73 18.84 20.45
CA VAL A 626 21.82 18.42 21.36
C VAL A 626 22.86 17.59 20.59
N ALA A 627 22.76 17.54 19.26
CA ALA A 627 23.73 16.91 18.36
C ALA A 627 24.56 17.94 17.56
N ASN A 628 24.93 19.05 18.20
CA ASN A 628 25.88 20.04 17.64
C ASN A 628 27.33 19.87 18.15
N ASP A 629 27.62 18.86 18.98
CA ASP A 629 28.88 18.85 19.75
C ASP A 629 29.95 17.84 19.27
N LEU A 630 29.73 17.07 18.19
CA LEU A 630 30.89 16.49 17.48
C LEU A 630 31.56 17.62 16.70
N THR A 631 32.54 18.27 17.30
CA THR A 631 33.32 19.30 16.61
C THR A 631 34.56 18.67 16.00
N PHE A 632 34.63 18.59 14.67
CA PHE A 632 35.91 18.53 13.99
C PHE A 632 36.68 19.81 14.27
N SER A 633 37.67 19.72 15.15
CA SER A 633 38.36 20.88 15.70
C SER A 633 39.42 21.41 14.73
N LYS A 634 40.16 20.50 14.07
CA LYS A 634 41.26 20.88 13.18
C LYS A 634 41.74 19.70 12.32
N ASN A 635 42.12 19.96 11.08
CA ASN A 635 43.08 19.12 10.36
C ASN A 635 44.30 19.93 9.96
N PHE A 636 45.43 19.61 10.58
CA PHE A 636 46.64 20.40 10.40
C PHE A 636 47.91 19.54 10.52
N PRO A 637 48.94 19.78 9.70
CA PRO A 637 48.95 20.73 8.57
C PRO A 637 48.00 20.31 7.42
N ASN A 638 47.44 21.28 6.70
CA ASN A 638 46.64 21.04 5.49
C ASN A 638 46.77 22.26 4.55
N PRO A 639 47.47 22.18 3.40
CA PRO A 639 48.10 20.97 2.84
C PRO A 639 49.22 20.38 3.71
N PHE A 640 49.51 19.09 3.55
CA PHE A 640 50.62 18.41 4.23
C PHE A 640 51.53 17.62 3.27
N GLN A 641 52.78 17.42 3.70
CA GLN A 641 53.79 16.65 2.96
C GLN A 641 53.96 15.22 3.50
N PHE A 642 54.00 15.07 4.83
CA PHE A 642 54.29 13.78 5.48
C PHE A 642 53.14 13.30 6.37
N THR A 643 52.66 14.14 7.28
CA THR A 643 51.55 13.78 8.19
C THR A 643 50.57 14.93 8.37
N THR A 644 49.30 14.61 8.63
CA THR A 644 48.27 15.53 9.13
C THR A 644 47.61 14.93 10.36
N ASN A 645 47.35 15.76 11.36
CA ASN A 645 46.52 15.37 12.51
C ASN A 645 45.07 15.75 12.22
N ILE A 646 44.15 14.94 12.70
CA ILE A 646 42.70 15.08 12.63
C ILE A 646 42.21 15.13 14.08
N GLU A 647 41.91 16.34 14.55
CA GLU A 647 41.44 16.60 15.91
C GLU A 647 39.92 16.67 15.93
N TYR A 648 39.30 15.90 16.82
CA TYR A 648 37.85 15.84 16.98
C TYR A 648 37.48 15.70 18.45
N THR A 649 36.29 16.15 18.84
CA THR A 649 35.80 16.04 20.22
C THR A 649 34.58 15.15 20.27
N MET A 650 34.59 14.17 21.18
CA MET A 650 33.46 13.31 21.49
C MET A 650 32.67 13.86 22.67
N PRO A 651 31.36 14.15 22.53
CA PRO A 651 30.56 14.67 23.64
C PRO A 651 30.22 13.61 24.70
N LYS A 652 30.18 12.33 24.31
CA LYS A 652 29.97 11.16 25.18
C LYS A 652 30.79 9.98 24.64
N ALA A 653 30.95 8.93 25.45
CA ALA A 653 31.58 7.70 24.97
C ALA A 653 30.70 7.02 23.89
N GLY A 654 31.31 6.52 22.83
CA GLY A 654 30.58 5.97 21.68
C GLY A 654 31.50 5.40 20.60
N ASN A 655 30.91 4.78 19.58
CA ASN A 655 31.65 4.19 18.48
C ASN A 655 32.01 5.26 17.44
N VAL A 656 33.27 5.31 17.04
CA VAL A 656 33.78 6.19 15.99
C VAL A 656 34.52 5.42 14.92
N ALA A 657 34.33 5.82 13.66
CA ALA A 657 35.19 5.42 12.55
C ALA A 657 35.75 6.63 11.80
N ILE A 658 37.05 6.64 11.52
CA ILE A 658 37.76 7.72 10.81
C ILE A 658 38.40 7.13 9.57
N LYS A 659 37.91 7.54 8.40
CA LYS A 659 38.24 6.91 7.12
C LYS A 659 38.65 7.94 6.08
N ILE A 660 39.65 7.61 5.28
CA ILE A 660 40.17 8.48 4.23
C ILE A 660 39.77 7.96 2.85
N TYR A 661 39.23 8.84 2.02
CA TYR A 661 38.73 8.56 0.68
C TYR A 661 39.39 9.46 -0.37
N ASP A 662 39.48 8.99 -1.61
CA ASP A 662 39.86 9.81 -2.77
C ASP A 662 38.65 10.59 -3.33
N MET A 663 38.87 11.31 -4.43
CA MET A 663 37.82 12.09 -5.10
C MET A 663 36.76 11.21 -5.78
N GLN A 664 37.04 9.93 -6.03
CA GLN A 664 36.11 8.96 -6.60
C GLN A 664 35.29 8.26 -5.51
N GLY A 665 35.59 8.50 -4.24
CA GLY A 665 34.90 7.91 -3.09
C GLY A 665 35.40 6.52 -2.72
N GLN A 666 36.56 6.10 -3.22
CA GLN A 666 37.19 4.85 -2.85
C GLN A 666 37.94 5.00 -1.51
N LEU A 667 37.79 4.03 -0.61
CA LEU A 667 38.48 3.99 0.68
C LEU A 667 39.98 3.73 0.48
N LEU A 668 40.84 4.60 1.01
CA LEU A 668 42.30 4.43 1.00
C LEU A 668 42.88 3.99 2.34
N ARG A 669 42.28 4.46 3.45
CA ARG A 669 42.81 4.23 4.79
C ARG A 669 41.70 4.21 5.83
N ASP A 670 41.66 3.19 6.66
CA ASP A 670 40.93 3.19 7.94
C ASP A 670 41.90 3.61 9.05
N LEU A 671 41.76 4.83 9.55
CA LEU A 671 42.65 5.37 10.58
C LEU A 671 42.30 4.82 11.96
N PHE A 672 41.01 4.61 12.20
CA PHE A 672 40.49 4.10 13.46
C PHE A 672 39.04 3.69 13.28
N SER A 673 38.65 2.54 13.84
CA SER A 673 37.26 2.12 13.98
C SER A 673 37.10 1.41 15.32
N GLY A 674 36.33 1.97 16.25
CA GLY A 674 36.15 1.40 17.59
C GLY A 674 35.44 2.34 18.56
N SER A 675 35.25 1.87 19.80
CA SER A 675 34.66 2.67 20.88
C SER A 675 35.71 3.56 21.54
N ILE A 676 35.36 4.81 21.82
CA ILE A 676 36.20 5.80 22.50
C ILE A 676 35.40 6.55 23.57
N ASP A 677 36.09 7.03 24.59
CA ASP A 677 35.50 7.83 25.67
C ASP A 677 35.13 9.25 25.21
N ALA A 678 34.34 9.94 26.03
CA ALA A 678 34.08 11.38 25.85
C ALA A 678 35.39 12.19 25.99
N GLY A 679 35.55 13.26 25.19
CA GLY A 679 36.71 14.15 25.26
C GLY A 679 37.36 14.45 23.90
N LYS A 680 38.50 15.13 23.92
CA LYS A 680 39.28 15.47 22.72
C LYS A 680 40.16 14.30 22.30
N HIS A 681 40.11 13.99 21.01
CA HIS A 681 40.86 12.89 20.39
C HIS A 681 41.61 13.37 19.17
N THR A 682 42.63 12.62 18.78
CA THR A 682 43.45 12.92 17.60
C THR A 682 43.77 11.64 16.85
N ALA A 683 43.47 11.62 15.55
CA ALA A 683 43.95 10.61 14.62
C ALA A 683 45.00 11.23 13.69
N THR A 684 46.01 10.46 13.30
CA THR A 684 47.08 10.95 12.42
C THR A 684 47.07 10.16 11.13
N TRP A 685 47.07 10.85 10.00
CA TRP A 685 47.30 10.24 8.70
C TRP A 685 48.70 10.59 8.19
N ASP A 686 49.44 9.58 7.73
CA ASP A 686 50.80 9.67 7.19
C ASP A 686 50.86 9.73 5.66
N GLY A 687 49.71 9.97 5.02
CA GLY A 687 49.61 10.01 3.56
C GLY A 687 49.83 8.65 2.90
N ARG A 688 49.65 7.53 3.62
CA ARG A 688 49.72 6.17 3.06
C ARG A 688 48.35 5.48 3.07
N THR A 689 48.19 4.50 2.20
CA THR A 689 47.02 3.60 2.14
C THR A 689 47.14 2.48 3.18
N ASP A 690 46.09 1.69 3.40
CA ASP A 690 46.15 0.48 4.26
C ASP A 690 47.16 -0.55 3.75
N ALA A 691 47.40 -0.58 2.43
CA ALA A 691 48.42 -1.41 1.80
C ALA A 691 49.87 -0.87 1.98
N GLY A 692 50.05 0.26 2.67
CA GLY A 692 51.36 0.87 2.93
C GLY A 692 51.93 1.71 1.78
N ASN A 693 51.26 1.75 0.63
CA ASN A 693 51.63 2.59 -0.51
C ASN A 693 51.38 4.06 -0.22
N GLU A 694 52.25 4.93 -0.73
CA GLU A 694 52.08 6.37 -0.63
C GLU A 694 50.92 6.87 -1.51
N ALA A 695 50.06 7.70 -0.92
CA ALA A 695 49.03 8.42 -1.66
C ALA A 695 49.68 9.52 -2.53
N PRO A 696 49.22 9.70 -3.79
CA PRO A 696 49.72 10.73 -4.68
C PRO A 696 49.37 12.16 -4.22
N ASN A 697 49.99 13.16 -4.82
CA ASN A 697 49.60 14.56 -4.62
C ASN A 697 48.16 14.76 -5.11
N GLY A 698 47.31 15.36 -4.28
CA GLY A 698 45.89 15.43 -4.59
C GLY A 698 45.00 15.84 -3.43
N VAL A 699 43.70 15.83 -3.71
CA VAL A 699 42.63 16.12 -2.76
C VAL A 699 42.02 14.82 -2.26
N TYR A 700 41.84 14.73 -0.94
CA TYR A 700 41.26 13.59 -0.24
C TYR A 700 40.18 14.05 0.72
N PHE A 701 39.34 13.12 1.16
CA PHE A 701 38.27 13.38 2.13
C PHE A 701 38.45 12.49 3.35
N CYS A 702 38.60 13.10 4.52
CA CYS A 702 38.44 12.41 5.80
C CYS A 702 36.96 12.40 6.14
N ARG A 703 36.39 11.22 6.41
CA ARG A 703 35.04 11.05 6.95
C ARG A 703 35.14 10.51 8.37
N ILE A 704 34.47 11.19 9.31
CA ILE A 704 34.31 10.72 10.68
C ILE A 704 32.86 10.29 10.85
N TYR A 705 32.66 9.04 11.26
CA TYR A 705 31.36 8.45 11.57
C TYR A 705 31.25 8.31 13.09
N ALA A 706 30.14 8.78 13.68
CA ALA A 706 29.86 8.58 15.11
C ALA A 706 28.34 8.52 15.32
N ASP A 707 27.83 7.40 15.85
CA ASP A 707 26.41 7.22 16.24
C ASP A 707 25.37 7.86 15.27
N GLY A 708 25.47 7.57 13.96
CA GLY A 708 24.56 8.08 12.93
C GLY A 708 24.94 9.44 12.32
N PHE A 709 25.93 10.13 12.86
CA PHE A 709 26.47 11.38 12.34
C PHE A 709 27.69 11.16 11.43
N VAL A 710 27.82 11.99 10.39
CA VAL A 710 28.96 11.99 9.46
C VAL A 710 29.47 13.40 9.24
N GLU A 711 30.74 13.67 9.56
CA GLU A 711 31.43 14.90 9.16
C GLU A 711 32.52 14.60 8.14
N ILE A 712 32.63 15.45 7.12
CA ILE A 712 33.58 15.30 6.02
C ILE A 712 34.50 16.51 5.95
N LYS A 713 35.81 16.28 5.89
CA LYS A 713 36.80 17.34 5.70
C LYS A 713 37.74 17.06 4.55
N LYS A 714 37.96 18.10 3.76
CA LYS A 714 38.93 18.11 2.68
C LYS A 714 40.36 18.10 3.25
N MET A 715 41.18 17.22 2.71
CA MET A 715 42.62 17.14 2.96
C MET A 715 43.38 17.28 1.64
N ILE A 716 44.55 17.89 1.69
CA ILE A 716 45.38 18.13 0.51
C ILE A 716 46.79 17.59 0.79
N ILE A 717 47.23 16.64 -0.02
CA ILE A 717 48.63 16.21 -0.06
C ILE A 717 49.35 17.03 -1.11
N ASN A 718 50.45 17.67 -0.73
CA ASN A 718 51.32 18.41 -1.62
C ASN A 718 52.78 18.14 -1.27
N LYS A 719 53.28 16.96 -1.67
CA LYS A 719 54.67 16.51 -1.51
C LYS A 719 55.61 17.30 -2.40
#